data_AF-A0A0F2C6E7-F1
#
_entry.id   AF-A0A0F2C6E7-F1
#
_cell.length_a   1.000
_cell.length_b   1.000
_cell.length_c   1.000
_cell.angle_alpha   90.00
_cell.angle_beta   90.00
_cell.angle_gamma   90.00
#
_symmetry.space_group_name_H-M   'P 1'
#
loop_
_entity.id
_entity.type
_entity.pdbx_description
1 polymer ?
#
loop_
_entity_poly.entity_id
_entity_poly.type
_entity_poly.pdbx_seq_one_letter_code
_entity_poly.pdbx_strand_id
1 'polypeptide(L)'
;MDTSRRSFLTIAATASALALLPTDAAFGAAAPFPGTPGLPLAAARGARLTNLAHLRFLLADVPVVASTTHTTYGIGARPLVRAPWTYADTDGAGGFRPVGGGTRDAVTGYWTQGAYNADDIARAAIVLLREWRATGDAQAADEARDVLRSLAFLQTTSGPNAGRVVLWQQEDGTLNPSAIPVELPDPSDSAESYWLARSVWAFGEGYAAFRDADPDFAAFLLARLHLCLDALAKESLSRAGQWVLSDGRRLPAWPIAGGADATAEAMLGLAAATDAGDARSRQALQTYGEGVAAMATDPSQGWPFGAVLPWTGSLGFWHAWGAAAPEALARGGALLRRRDWSAAAIADAGRFTPQVLASGGPHNAWAPIPAEAQIAYGAHGRVAGALAAAAVGGEGLRVLAGLAAGWFFGANTAGIPVYDPATGVTFDGVETDGRVNRNSGAESTIHGLLTMQLLDANRDVAEVATSITGLRSFSGLRVLEAEAARLSPGAVVVKPDGGAWIGEGNLSGGSFVRLAPGEWAEFDVTEAGGILHGLIWRQAADAGQATWEVFAGRKTVWSTRTPAGGTGDRGLTEADGMLVPQLLGGDLPDGPLVVRCTSRGDVRLDALVIQPRVATAVYATKTGSAVLYANGARKDQRVSPLAPGAGRAYEADGSQRGQAAQGGKVRVRGEGFTITR
;
A
#
# COMPACT_ATOMS: atom_id res chain seq x y z
N MET A 1 -4.47 -1.39 24.28
CA MET A 1 -4.39 0.01 23.80
C MET A 1 -5.09 -0.05 22.47
N ASP A 2 -6.37 0.31 22.46
CA ASP A 2 -7.22 0.17 21.28
C ASP A 2 -6.96 1.35 20.36
N THR A 3 -5.93 1.22 19.51
CA THR A 3 -5.86 2.00 18.27
C THR A 3 -7.09 1.64 17.46
N SER A 4 -8.05 2.58 17.34
CA SER A 4 -9.22 2.43 16.47
C SER A 4 -8.97 3.16 15.16
N ARG A 5 -9.68 2.79 14.08
CA ARG A 5 -9.66 3.55 12.81
C ARG A 5 -9.91 5.06 12.93
N ARG A 6 -10.48 5.59 14.04
CA ARG A 6 -10.53 7.06 14.26
C ARG A 6 -9.15 7.71 14.40
N SER A 7 -8.12 6.94 14.78
CA SER A 7 -6.71 7.34 14.82
C SER A 7 -5.98 6.99 13.50
N PHE A 8 -6.46 5.96 12.79
CA PHE A 8 -5.92 5.51 11.50
C PHE A 8 -6.36 6.40 10.32
N LEU A 9 -7.59 6.91 10.36
CA LEU A 9 -8.14 7.83 9.37
C LEU A 9 -7.85 9.31 9.68
N THR A 10 -7.47 9.72 10.89
CA THR A 10 -7.00 11.11 11.11
C THR A 10 -5.69 11.37 10.39
N ILE A 11 -4.84 10.34 10.27
CA ILE A 11 -3.61 10.38 9.46
C ILE A 11 -3.95 10.49 7.96
N ALA A 12 -5.01 9.81 7.48
CA ALA A 12 -5.43 9.86 6.08
C ALA A 12 -6.32 11.07 5.70
N ALA A 13 -7.13 11.59 6.63
CA ALA A 13 -8.09 12.66 6.37
C ALA A 13 -7.46 14.06 6.39
N THR A 14 -6.30 14.24 7.02
CA THR A 14 -5.57 15.52 7.03
C THR A 14 -4.91 15.83 5.68
N ALA A 15 -4.74 14.85 4.79
CA ALA A 15 -4.29 15.07 3.41
C ALA A 15 -5.41 15.48 2.42
N SER A 16 -6.69 15.27 2.75
CA SER A 16 -7.80 15.48 1.81
C SER A 16 -8.88 16.48 2.26
N ALA A 17 -8.87 16.93 3.52
CA ALA A 17 -9.93 17.78 4.07
C ALA A 17 -9.64 19.29 3.95
N LEU A 18 -9.49 19.82 2.74
CA LEU A 18 -9.60 21.26 2.47
C LEU A 18 -10.14 21.51 1.05
N ALA A 19 -11.42 21.19 0.84
CA ALA A 19 -12.20 21.73 -0.28
C ALA A 19 -13.70 21.70 0.04
N LEU A 20 -14.16 22.60 0.92
CA LEU A 20 -15.58 22.94 1.02
C LEU A 20 -15.82 24.20 0.20
N LEU A 21 -16.43 24.05 -0.98
CA LEU A 21 -17.18 25.12 -1.64
C LEU A 21 -18.50 24.55 -2.19
N PRO A 22 -19.58 25.36 -2.23
CA PRO A 22 -20.95 24.87 -2.33
C PRO A 22 -21.27 24.34 -3.72
N THR A 23 -22.03 23.25 -3.74
CA THR A 23 -22.69 22.66 -4.90
C THR A 23 -23.82 23.56 -5.39
N ASP A 24 -23.80 23.94 -6.67
CA ASP A 24 -25.03 24.07 -7.45
C ASP A 24 -24.84 23.42 -8.81
N ALA A 25 -25.75 22.50 -9.12
CA ALA A 25 -25.76 21.66 -10.29
C ALA A 25 -26.50 22.34 -11.45
N ALA A 26 -25.93 22.26 -12.65
CA ALA A 26 -26.68 22.22 -13.89
C ALA A 26 -25.92 21.37 -14.92
N PHE A 27 -26.50 20.22 -15.26
CA PHE A 27 -26.09 19.39 -16.38
C PHE A 27 -26.27 20.18 -17.69
N GLY A 28 -25.17 20.41 -18.42
CA GLY A 28 -25.17 21.03 -19.74
C GLY A 28 -24.20 20.29 -20.67
N ALA A 29 -24.71 19.92 -21.85
CA ALA A 29 -24.03 19.11 -22.85
C ALA A 29 -22.64 19.63 -23.24
N ALA A 30 -21.68 18.70 -23.37
CA ALA A 30 -20.30 18.98 -23.75
C ALA A 30 -20.19 19.49 -25.19
N ALA A 31 -19.60 20.68 -25.34
CA ALA A 31 -19.00 21.14 -26.59
C ALA A 31 -17.47 21.06 -26.47
N PRO A 32 -16.73 20.75 -27.55
CA PRO A 32 -15.28 20.58 -27.51
C PRO A 32 -14.58 21.94 -27.36
N PHE A 33 -13.75 22.09 -26.33
CA PHE A 33 -12.84 23.23 -26.19
C PHE A 33 -11.47 22.91 -26.83
N PRO A 34 -10.79 23.90 -27.42
CA PRO A 34 -9.54 23.71 -28.16
C PRO A 34 -8.36 23.45 -27.21
N GLY A 35 -7.44 22.61 -27.66
CA GLY A 35 -6.36 22.04 -26.86
C GLY A 35 -5.39 23.04 -26.24
N THR A 36 -5.08 22.79 -24.97
CA THR A 36 -3.94 23.34 -24.24
C THR A 36 -2.64 22.73 -24.80
N PRO A 37 -1.53 23.48 -24.93
CA PRO A 37 -0.31 22.95 -25.53
C PRO A 37 0.26 21.85 -24.66
N GLY A 38 0.34 20.62 -25.20
CA GLY A 38 1.11 19.54 -24.59
C GLY A 38 2.58 19.97 -24.51
N LEU A 39 3.15 19.94 -23.31
CA LEU A 39 4.58 20.14 -23.10
C LEU A 39 5.37 19.11 -23.92
N PRO A 40 6.44 19.51 -24.61
CA PRO A 40 7.14 18.63 -25.54
C PRO A 40 7.91 17.56 -24.77
N LEU A 41 7.51 16.29 -24.93
CA LEU A 41 8.33 15.12 -24.64
C LEU A 41 9.50 15.07 -25.65
N ALA A 42 10.55 15.83 -25.39
CA ALA A 42 11.79 15.73 -26.14
C ALA A 42 12.52 14.43 -25.75
N ALA A 43 12.57 13.49 -26.69
CA ALA A 43 13.26 12.22 -26.54
C ALA A 43 14.78 12.41 -26.48
N ALA A 44 15.36 12.27 -25.29
CA ALA A 44 16.80 12.10 -25.09
C ALA A 44 17.12 10.63 -24.80
N ARG A 45 18.17 10.10 -25.43
CA ARG A 45 18.77 8.80 -25.07
C ARG A 45 19.15 8.84 -23.57
N GLY A 46 18.40 8.09 -22.76
CA GLY A 46 18.73 7.71 -21.39
C GLY A 46 18.90 8.84 -20.38
N ALA A 47 18.03 9.86 -20.40
CA ALA A 47 17.98 10.83 -19.31
C ALA A 47 17.57 10.11 -18.01
N ARG A 48 18.28 10.43 -16.93
CA ARG A 48 17.98 9.98 -15.59
C ARG A 48 16.57 10.45 -15.18
N LEU A 49 15.80 9.58 -14.51
CA LEU A 49 14.45 9.90 -14.07
C LEU A 49 14.43 10.62 -12.73
N THR A 50 15.32 10.29 -11.78
CA THR A 50 15.34 10.97 -10.49
C THR A 50 15.79 12.43 -10.64
N ASN A 51 14.95 13.32 -10.12
CA ASN A 51 15.21 14.76 -10.05
C ASN A 51 14.83 15.29 -8.66
N LEU A 52 15.82 15.71 -7.87
CA LEU A 52 15.61 16.14 -6.49
C LEU A 52 15.12 17.59 -6.32
N ALA A 53 14.88 18.33 -7.41
CA ALA A 53 14.59 19.76 -7.33
C ALA A 53 13.38 20.06 -6.44
N HIS A 54 12.26 19.34 -6.61
CA HIS A 54 11.07 19.54 -5.77
C HIS A 54 11.28 19.11 -4.31
N LEU A 55 11.98 18.00 -4.04
CA LEU A 55 12.32 17.63 -2.66
C LEU A 55 13.19 18.70 -1.99
N ARG A 56 14.17 19.25 -2.70
CA ARG A 56 15.03 20.34 -2.21
C ARG A 56 14.26 21.64 -1.99
N PHE A 57 13.22 21.89 -2.79
CA PHE A 57 12.28 22.99 -2.55
C PHE A 57 11.49 22.80 -1.24
N LEU A 58 11.12 21.57 -0.89
CA LEU A 58 10.45 21.26 0.37
C LEU A 58 11.40 21.32 1.57
N LEU A 59 12.72 21.17 1.41
CA LEU A 59 13.67 21.23 2.52
C LEU A 59 13.82 22.66 3.03
N ALA A 60 13.64 22.83 4.34
CA ALA A 60 13.87 24.08 5.06
C ALA A 60 14.89 23.88 6.17
N ASP A 61 15.65 24.94 6.47
CA ASP A 61 16.52 24.98 7.64
C ASP A 61 15.67 25.20 8.91
N VAL A 62 15.91 24.39 9.94
CA VAL A 62 15.18 24.41 11.20
C VAL A 62 16.16 24.67 12.34
N PRO A 63 15.99 25.75 13.12
CA PRO A 63 16.82 25.98 14.30
C PRO A 63 16.49 24.95 15.38
N VAL A 64 17.51 24.42 16.05
CA VAL A 64 17.33 23.43 17.12
C VAL A 64 18.12 23.81 18.36
N VAL A 65 17.52 23.62 19.52
CA VAL A 65 18.13 23.89 20.83
C VAL A 65 18.12 22.61 21.64
N ALA A 66 19.29 22.19 22.13
CA ALA A 66 19.40 21.01 22.97
C ALA A 66 18.57 21.18 24.25
N SER A 67 17.85 20.13 24.62
CA SER A 67 17.19 20.00 25.92
C SER A 67 17.78 18.83 26.70
N THR A 68 17.26 18.57 27.90
CA THR A 68 17.65 17.39 28.70
C THR A 68 17.29 16.07 28.04
N THR A 69 16.31 16.07 27.13
CA THR A 69 15.75 14.87 26.51
C THR A 69 15.89 14.85 24.98
N HIS A 70 16.28 15.94 24.33
CA HIS A 70 16.36 16.05 22.87
C HIS A 70 17.67 16.72 22.44
N THR A 71 18.42 16.07 21.57
CA THR A 71 19.70 16.55 21.05
C THR A 71 20.09 15.83 19.77
N THR A 72 21.01 16.39 19.00
CA THR A 72 21.51 15.77 17.77
C THR A 72 23.02 15.92 17.60
N TYR A 73 23.57 15.23 16.62
CA TYR A 73 25.01 15.24 16.32
C TYR A 73 25.49 16.66 16.04
N GLY A 74 26.54 17.08 16.73
CA GLY A 74 27.18 18.38 16.54
C GLY A 74 26.30 19.61 16.85
N ILE A 75 25.22 19.46 17.64
CA ILE A 75 24.25 20.56 17.88
C ILE A 75 24.90 21.85 18.41
N GLY A 76 25.93 21.75 19.27
CA GLY A 76 26.62 22.92 19.81
C GLY A 76 27.45 23.70 18.78
N ALA A 77 27.94 23.03 17.73
CA ALA A 77 28.69 23.67 16.65
C ALA A 77 27.76 24.16 15.53
N ARG A 78 26.67 23.43 15.27
CA ARG A 78 25.71 23.75 14.21
C ARG A 78 24.27 23.53 14.71
N PRO A 79 23.64 24.53 15.35
CA PRO A 79 22.27 24.43 15.87
C PRO A 79 21.19 24.63 14.79
N LEU A 80 21.45 24.11 13.58
CA LEU A 80 20.57 24.12 12.42
C LEU A 80 20.56 22.71 11.81
N VAL A 81 19.36 22.21 11.51
CA VAL A 81 19.09 20.95 10.81
C VAL A 81 18.20 21.22 9.59
N ARG A 82 17.90 20.19 8.78
CA ARG A 82 16.98 20.32 7.65
C ARG A 82 15.81 19.36 7.74
N ALA A 83 14.62 19.83 7.41
CA ALA A 83 13.41 19.01 7.37
C ALA A 83 12.57 19.36 6.13
N PRO A 84 11.92 18.38 5.47
CA PRO A 84 10.98 18.65 4.41
C PRO A 84 9.65 19.12 5.01
N TRP A 85 9.09 20.20 4.45
CA TRP A 85 7.70 20.60 4.69
C TRP A 85 6.75 19.44 4.41
N THR A 86 5.79 19.24 5.31
CA THR A 86 4.85 18.11 5.23
C THR A 86 3.99 18.17 3.96
N TYR A 87 3.36 19.32 3.71
CA TYR A 87 2.46 19.52 2.57
C TYR A 87 2.94 20.63 1.64
N ALA A 88 2.47 20.60 0.40
CA ALA A 88 2.59 21.72 -0.53
C ALA A 88 1.36 21.82 -1.44
N ASP A 89 0.64 22.94 -1.30
CA ASP A 89 -0.57 23.23 -2.07
C ASP A 89 -0.20 23.76 -3.45
N THR A 90 -0.90 23.29 -4.48
CA THR A 90 -0.79 23.89 -5.82
C THR A 90 -1.48 25.25 -5.90
N ASP A 91 -0.86 26.20 -6.60
CA ASP A 91 -1.51 27.47 -6.96
C ASP A 91 -2.37 27.39 -8.23
N GLY A 92 -2.41 26.22 -8.88
CA GLY A 92 -3.11 25.99 -10.15
C GLY A 92 -2.39 26.53 -11.40
N ALA A 93 -1.33 27.31 -11.25
CA ALA A 93 -0.49 27.85 -12.32
C ALA A 93 0.86 27.12 -12.48
N GLY A 94 1.05 26.02 -11.73
CA GLY A 94 2.26 25.19 -11.75
C GLY A 94 3.24 25.48 -10.62
N GLY A 95 2.92 26.42 -9.72
CA GLY A 95 3.66 26.68 -8.49
C GLY A 95 3.12 25.90 -7.30
N PHE A 96 3.93 25.86 -6.24
CA PHE A 96 3.62 25.19 -4.98
C PHE A 96 3.92 26.10 -3.80
N ARG A 97 3.10 26.00 -2.75
CA ARG A 97 3.29 26.72 -1.49
C ARG A 97 3.41 25.72 -0.34
N PRO A 98 4.52 25.70 0.42
CA PRO A 98 4.66 24.81 1.56
C PRO A 98 3.65 25.12 2.67
N VAL A 99 3.13 24.06 3.31
CA VAL A 99 2.05 24.09 4.30
C VAL A 99 2.34 23.07 5.40
N GLY A 100 2.10 23.44 6.65
CA GLY A 100 2.16 22.52 7.79
C GLY A 100 0.86 21.76 8.00
N GLY A 101 0.88 20.73 8.84
CA GLY A 101 -0.29 19.92 9.16
C GLY A 101 -1.30 20.62 10.07
N GLY A 102 -2.57 20.44 9.75
CA GLY A 102 -3.70 21.01 10.47
C GLY A 102 -3.93 22.49 10.16
N THR A 103 -4.51 23.22 11.11
CA THR A 103 -4.81 24.66 10.94
C THR A 103 -3.66 25.50 11.49
N ARG A 104 -3.40 26.65 10.86
CA ARG A 104 -2.42 27.61 11.40
C ARG A 104 -3.08 28.52 12.43
N ASP A 105 -2.57 28.51 13.65
CA ASP A 105 -2.97 29.43 14.71
C ASP A 105 -2.41 30.83 14.42
N ALA A 106 -3.30 31.83 14.37
CA ALA A 106 -2.94 33.18 13.96
C ALA A 106 -2.15 33.97 15.03
N VAL A 107 -2.15 33.52 16.29
CA VAL A 107 -1.51 34.22 17.42
C VAL A 107 -0.07 33.75 17.59
N THR A 108 0.12 32.42 17.62
CA THR A 108 1.41 31.76 17.78
C THR A 108 2.14 31.60 16.45
N GLY A 109 1.41 31.58 15.33
CA GLY A 109 1.94 31.25 14.01
C GLY A 109 2.17 29.76 13.78
N TYR A 110 1.88 28.92 14.78
CA TYR A 110 2.11 27.47 14.77
C TYR A 110 1.00 26.73 14.05
N TRP A 111 1.36 25.58 13.50
CA TRP A 111 0.43 24.62 12.93
C TRP A 111 -0.09 23.71 14.04
N THR A 112 -1.39 23.40 14.04
CA THR A 112 -1.99 22.56 15.10
C THR A 112 -1.38 21.15 15.16
N GLN A 113 -0.80 20.67 14.06
CA GLN A 113 0.10 19.51 14.07
C GLN A 113 1.56 19.97 14.06
N GLY A 114 2.07 20.47 12.94
CA GLY A 114 3.44 20.96 12.81
C GLY A 114 3.80 21.28 11.36
N ALA A 115 4.91 21.98 11.14
CA ALA A 115 5.41 22.22 9.78
C ALA A 115 6.06 20.97 9.18
N TYR A 116 6.75 20.21 10.03
CA TYR A 116 7.53 19.04 9.67
C TYR A 116 7.12 17.85 10.53
N ASN A 117 7.24 16.64 10.01
CA ASN A 117 6.98 15.42 10.76
C ASN A 117 8.09 14.38 10.59
N ALA A 118 8.24 13.53 11.60
CA ALA A 118 9.25 12.47 11.65
C ALA A 118 9.11 11.45 10.51
N ASP A 119 7.89 11.19 10.02
CA ASP A 119 7.65 10.24 8.92
C ASP A 119 8.30 10.70 7.62
N ASP A 120 8.09 11.95 7.24
CA ASP A 120 8.63 12.54 6.02
C ASP A 120 10.13 12.81 6.15
N ILE A 121 10.60 13.28 7.31
CA ILE A 121 12.03 13.44 7.58
C ILE A 121 12.75 12.09 7.42
N ALA A 122 12.21 11.02 8.01
CA ALA A 122 12.82 9.69 7.91
C ALA A 122 12.90 9.20 6.45
N ARG A 123 11.80 9.29 5.70
CA ARG A 123 11.74 8.80 4.31
C ARG A 123 12.53 9.70 3.34
N ALA A 124 12.59 11.01 3.57
CA ALA A 124 13.44 11.92 2.80
C ALA A 124 14.94 11.62 2.99
N ALA A 125 15.35 11.26 4.21
CA ALA A 125 16.72 10.81 4.47
C ALA A 125 17.07 9.61 3.58
N ILE A 126 16.15 8.64 3.42
CA ILE A 126 16.36 7.48 2.54
C ILE A 126 16.57 7.90 1.08
N VAL A 127 15.75 8.82 0.55
CA VAL A 127 15.93 9.33 -0.82
C VAL A 127 17.32 9.93 -1.01
N LEU A 128 17.75 10.81 -0.09
CA LEU A 128 19.04 11.50 -0.18
C LEU A 128 20.23 10.55 0.01
N LEU A 129 20.13 9.60 0.93
CA LEU A 129 21.14 8.55 1.13
C LEU A 129 21.31 7.71 -0.14
N ARG A 130 20.20 7.23 -0.71
CA ARG A 130 20.23 6.39 -1.91
C ARG A 130 20.70 7.18 -3.13
N GLU A 131 20.36 8.46 -3.22
CA GLU A 131 20.88 9.37 -4.23
C GLU A 131 22.41 9.43 -4.17
N TRP A 132 22.93 9.78 -3.00
CA TRP A 132 24.36 9.91 -2.77
C TRP A 132 25.08 8.61 -3.08
N ARG A 133 24.56 7.47 -2.61
CA ARG A 133 25.16 6.15 -2.87
C ARG A 133 25.13 5.76 -4.35
N ALA A 134 24.11 6.17 -5.10
CA ALA A 134 23.99 5.86 -6.52
C ALA A 134 24.86 6.74 -7.41
N THR A 135 25.08 8.01 -7.05
CA THR A 135 25.67 9.02 -7.94
C THR A 135 26.98 9.61 -7.44
N GLY A 136 27.26 9.51 -6.14
CA GLY A 136 28.32 10.26 -5.48
C GLY A 136 28.00 11.74 -5.24
N ASP A 137 26.74 12.18 -5.37
CA ASP A 137 26.33 13.57 -5.12
C ASP A 137 26.65 13.98 -3.66
N ALA A 138 27.66 14.85 -3.51
CA ALA A 138 28.10 15.36 -2.22
C ALA A 138 27.03 16.25 -1.56
N GLN A 139 26.23 16.99 -2.34
CA GLN A 139 25.15 17.78 -1.79
C GLN A 139 24.08 16.86 -1.18
N ALA A 140 23.73 15.77 -1.87
CA ALA A 140 22.81 14.77 -1.31
C ALA A 140 23.36 14.12 -0.03
N ALA A 141 24.68 13.90 0.07
CA ALA A 141 25.32 13.40 1.28
C ALA A 141 25.17 14.37 2.47
N ASP A 142 25.44 15.66 2.25
CA ASP A 142 25.31 16.70 3.27
C ASP A 142 23.85 16.91 3.67
N GLU A 143 22.93 16.91 2.70
CA GLU A 143 21.48 16.96 2.94
C GLU A 143 21.01 15.74 3.74
N ALA A 144 21.45 14.53 3.39
CA ALA A 144 21.12 13.31 4.14
C ALA A 144 21.61 13.39 5.59
N ARG A 145 22.84 13.89 5.82
CA ARG A 145 23.39 14.11 7.16
C ARG A 145 22.50 15.08 7.95
N ASP A 146 22.12 16.22 7.38
CA ASP A 146 21.32 17.23 8.07
C ASP A 146 19.87 16.78 8.33
N VAL A 147 19.27 16.01 7.43
CA VAL A 147 17.93 15.42 7.63
C VAL A 147 17.97 14.32 8.70
N LEU A 148 18.99 13.46 8.72
CA LEU A 148 19.19 12.48 9.80
C LEU A 148 19.45 13.14 11.15
N ARG A 149 20.15 14.30 11.16
CA ARG A 149 20.30 15.11 12.37
C ARG A 149 18.96 15.66 12.84
N SER A 150 18.08 16.08 11.93
CA SER A 150 16.71 16.50 12.25
C SER A 150 15.92 15.35 12.88
N LEU A 151 15.95 14.17 12.28
CA LEU A 151 15.26 12.99 12.81
C LEU A 151 15.77 12.61 14.21
N ALA A 152 17.08 12.61 14.41
CA ALA A 152 17.68 12.32 15.71
C ALA A 152 17.36 13.39 16.77
N PHE A 153 17.08 14.63 16.37
CA PHE A 153 16.60 15.66 17.29
C PHE A 153 15.18 15.36 17.78
N LEU A 154 14.31 14.79 16.94
CA LEU A 154 12.94 14.38 17.31
C LEU A 154 12.88 13.13 18.19
N GLN A 155 13.98 12.37 18.31
CA GLN A 155 14.06 11.21 19.19
C GLN A 155 14.27 11.64 20.65
N THR A 156 13.39 11.17 21.53
CA THR A 156 13.57 11.31 22.98
C THR A 156 14.75 10.44 23.43
N THR A 157 15.77 11.04 24.04
CA THR A 157 17.07 10.40 24.31
C THR A 157 17.23 9.89 25.74
N SER A 158 16.38 10.33 26.67
CA SER A 158 16.46 10.01 28.09
C SER A 158 15.07 10.03 28.73
N GLY A 159 14.95 9.47 29.94
CA GLY A 159 13.69 9.37 30.66
C GLY A 159 12.80 8.20 30.23
N PRO A 160 11.52 8.17 30.66
CA PRO A 160 10.60 7.05 30.42
C PRO A 160 10.33 6.76 28.94
N ASN A 161 10.36 7.80 28.11
CA ASN A 161 10.09 7.74 26.68
C ASN A 161 11.37 7.52 25.82
N ALA A 162 12.53 7.30 26.44
CA ALA A 162 13.80 7.15 25.72
C ALA A 162 13.72 6.10 24.59
N GLY A 163 14.14 6.51 23.39
CA GLY A 163 14.13 5.72 22.16
C GLY A 163 12.91 5.96 21.27
N ARG A 164 11.83 6.52 21.81
CA ARG A 164 10.62 6.93 21.06
C ARG A 164 10.81 8.32 20.47
N VAL A 165 9.88 8.73 19.62
CA VAL A 165 10.06 9.87 18.72
C VAL A 165 8.84 10.78 18.79
N VAL A 166 9.07 12.09 18.92
CA VAL A 166 8.02 13.10 18.77
C VAL A 166 7.70 13.25 17.29
N LEU A 167 6.42 13.15 16.93
CA LEU A 167 6.00 13.15 15.53
C LEU A 167 6.18 14.51 14.87
N TRP A 168 5.77 15.61 15.52
CA TRP A 168 5.65 16.92 14.87
C TRP A 168 6.61 17.97 15.40
N GLN A 169 7.04 18.86 14.51
CA GLN A 169 7.88 20.01 14.80
C GLN A 169 7.41 21.27 14.07
N GLN A 170 7.49 22.42 14.73
CA GLN A 170 7.18 23.73 14.16
C GLN A 170 8.37 24.32 13.40
N GLU A 171 8.12 25.40 12.65
CA GLU A 171 9.13 26.10 11.83
C GLU A 171 10.34 26.59 12.64
N ASP A 172 10.12 26.98 13.90
CA ASP A 172 11.14 27.47 14.83
C ASP A 172 11.82 26.37 15.65
N GLY A 173 11.56 25.10 15.31
CA GLY A 173 12.13 23.93 15.98
C GLY A 173 11.36 23.46 17.21
N THR A 174 10.30 24.16 17.63
CA THR A 174 9.46 23.75 18.77
C THR A 174 8.80 22.40 18.49
N LEU A 175 8.95 21.47 19.42
CA LEU A 175 8.35 20.14 19.33
C LEU A 175 6.86 20.20 19.69
N ASN A 176 6.04 19.49 18.92
CA ASN A 176 4.62 19.30 19.23
C ASN A 176 4.32 17.82 19.50
N PRO A 177 4.40 17.39 20.76
CA PRO A 177 4.16 15.99 21.11
C PRO A 177 2.69 15.58 20.99
N SER A 178 1.75 16.52 21.06
CA SER A 178 0.30 16.27 21.08
C SER A 178 -0.41 17.15 20.05
N ALA A 179 -0.49 16.63 18.82
CA ALA A 179 -1.07 17.31 17.68
C ALA A 179 -2.60 17.42 17.75
N ILE A 180 -3.17 18.38 17.00
CA ILE A 180 -4.61 18.49 16.77
C ILE A 180 -4.87 18.45 15.25
N PRO A 181 -5.69 17.48 14.75
CA PRO A 181 -6.36 16.44 15.53
C PRO A 181 -5.39 15.44 16.15
N VAL A 182 -5.83 14.78 17.23
CA VAL A 182 -4.99 13.82 17.97
C VAL A 182 -4.63 12.63 17.09
N GLU A 183 -3.35 12.30 17.10
CA GLU A 183 -2.78 11.10 16.49
C GLU A 183 -2.24 10.20 17.59
N LEU A 184 -2.48 8.89 17.49
CA LEU A 184 -2.05 7.95 18.51
C LEU A 184 -0.73 7.28 18.14
N PRO A 185 0.17 7.03 19.12
CA PRO A 185 0.03 7.36 20.54
C PRO A 185 0.08 8.88 20.83
N ASP A 186 -0.54 9.32 21.93
CA ASP A 186 -0.56 10.72 22.36
C ASP A 186 -0.19 10.82 23.86
N PRO A 187 0.90 11.51 24.24
CA PRO A 187 1.94 12.12 23.39
C PRO A 187 2.55 11.17 22.35
N SER A 188 2.99 11.70 21.22
CA SER A 188 3.55 10.92 20.09
C SER A 188 4.79 10.09 20.44
N ASP A 189 5.51 10.44 21.48
CA ASP A 189 6.64 9.67 22.00
C ASP A 189 6.28 8.77 23.19
N SER A 190 4.99 8.55 23.49
CA SER A 190 4.55 7.78 24.67
C SER A 190 4.51 6.26 24.45
N ALA A 191 4.42 5.79 23.20
CA ALA A 191 4.44 4.36 22.86
C ALA A 191 5.12 4.11 21.50
N GLU A 192 5.28 2.84 21.13
CA GLU A 192 5.67 2.45 19.77
C GLU A 192 4.69 2.97 18.71
N SER A 193 5.22 3.31 17.53
CA SER A 193 4.47 4.03 16.48
C SER A 193 5.07 3.79 15.09
N TYR A 194 4.39 4.28 14.05
CA TYR A 194 4.87 4.28 12.67
C TYR A 194 6.14 5.13 12.51
N TRP A 195 6.15 6.33 13.09
CA TRP A 195 7.31 7.22 13.03
C TRP A 195 8.53 6.66 13.78
N LEU A 196 8.32 5.87 14.84
CA LEU A 196 9.42 5.10 15.45
C LEU A 196 9.96 4.04 14.49
N ALA A 197 9.11 3.30 13.80
CA ALA A 197 9.52 2.29 12.83
C ALA A 197 10.29 2.89 11.63
N ARG A 198 9.83 4.03 11.11
CA ARG A 198 10.54 4.77 10.05
C ARG A 198 11.85 5.38 10.54
N SER A 199 11.94 5.73 11.83
CA SER A 199 13.21 6.13 12.44
C SER A 199 14.22 4.98 12.48
N VAL A 200 13.78 3.76 12.79
CA VAL A 200 14.59 2.54 12.65
C VAL A 200 15.06 2.36 11.20
N TRP A 201 14.19 2.60 10.22
CA TRP A 201 14.55 2.54 8.81
C TRP A 201 15.69 3.52 8.47
N ALA A 202 15.48 4.80 8.75
CA ALA A 202 16.43 5.86 8.43
C ALA A 202 17.77 5.73 9.16
N PHE A 203 17.77 5.42 10.46
CA PHE A 203 19.01 5.22 11.21
C PHE A 203 19.77 3.96 10.76
N GLY A 204 19.06 2.89 10.39
CA GLY A 204 19.68 1.66 9.88
C GLY A 204 20.37 1.86 8.53
N GLU A 205 19.68 2.46 7.54
CA GLU A 205 20.28 2.78 6.24
C GLU A 205 21.38 3.87 6.39
N GLY A 206 21.16 4.86 7.25
CA GLY A 206 22.14 5.92 7.53
C GLY A 206 23.43 5.38 8.14
N TYR A 207 23.34 4.51 9.15
CA TYR A 207 24.50 3.82 9.73
C TYR A 207 25.29 3.07 8.65
N ALA A 208 24.60 2.25 7.85
CA ALA A 208 25.24 1.47 6.81
C ALA A 208 25.92 2.35 5.75
N ALA A 209 25.29 3.46 5.35
CA ALA A 209 25.81 4.37 4.33
C ALA A 209 27.03 5.19 4.80
N PHE A 210 27.02 5.67 6.05
CA PHE A 210 28.08 6.51 6.60
C PHE A 210 29.24 5.75 7.23
N ARG A 211 29.11 4.44 7.50
CA ARG A 211 30.13 3.65 8.23
C ARG A 211 31.56 3.90 7.79
N ASP A 212 31.79 3.96 6.49
CA ASP A 212 33.14 4.12 5.92
C ASP A 212 33.46 5.59 5.56
N ALA A 213 32.43 6.43 5.33
CA ALA A 213 32.58 7.81 4.89
C ALA A 213 32.72 8.82 6.05
N ASP A 214 32.04 8.55 7.16
CA ASP A 214 32.06 9.33 8.40
C ASP A 214 31.78 8.39 9.59
N PRO A 215 32.82 7.70 10.10
CA PRO A 215 32.65 6.69 11.15
C PRO A 215 32.06 7.24 12.45
N ASP A 216 32.36 8.50 12.81
CA ASP A 216 31.86 9.13 14.03
C ASP A 216 30.36 9.41 13.93
N PHE A 217 29.91 9.92 12.78
CA PHE A 217 28.48 10.10 12.54
C PHE A 217 27.75 8.75 12.43
N ALA A 218 28.36 7.75 11.79
CA ALA A 218 27.79 6.41 11.73
C ALA A 218 27.63 5.78 13.12
N ALA A 219 28.61 5.92 14.00
CA ALA A 219 28.53 5.46 15.38
C ALA A 219 27.41 6.16 16.15
N PHE A 220 27.21 7.46 15.93
CA PHE A 220 26.07 8.20 16.47
C PHE A 220 24.73 7.62 15.97
N LEU A 221 24.59 7.37 14.67
CA LEU A 221 23.35 6.80 14.11
C LEU A 221 23.08 5.38 14.63
N LEU A 222 24.11 4.55 14.79
CA LEU A 222 23.96 3.22 15.38
C LEU A 222 23.46 3.31 16.83
N ALA A 223 23.98 4.26 17.62
CA ALA A 223 23.48 4.50 18.96
C ALA A 223 22.00 4.95 18.97
N ARG A 224 21.58 5.78 18.00
CA ARG A 224 20.18 6.19 17.81
C ARG A 224 19.27 5.03 17.45
N LEU A 225 19.73 4.15 16.55
CA LEU A 225 19.05 2.91 16.20
C LEU A 225 18.89 1.99 17.43
N HIS A 226 19.95 1.83 18.23
CA HIS A 226 19.90 0.99 19.43
C HIS A 226 18.97 1.56 20.51
N LEU A 227 18.84 2.88 20.63
CA LEU A 227 17.81 3.51 21.46
C LEU A 227 16.40 3.16 20.99
N CYS A 228 16.12 3.18 19.68
CA CYS A 228 14.84 2.69 19.15
C CYS A 228 14.60 1.23 19.53
N LEU A 229 15.62 0.37 19.41
CA LEU A 229 15.53 -1.04 19.78
C LEU A 229 15.34 -1.25 21.29
N ASP A 230 15.86 -0.37 22.15
CA ASP A 230 15.61 -0.39 23.59
C ASP A 230 14.15 -0.04 23.92
N ALA A 231 13.55 0.91 23.20
CA ALA A 231 12.12 1.22 23.33
C ALA A 231 11.26 0.04 22.88
N LEU A 232 11.54 -0.52 21.70
CA LEU A 232 10.82 -1.68 21.15
C LEU A 232 10.99 -2.94 22.01
N ALA A 233 12.14 -3.12 22.68
CA ALA A 233 12.38 -4.20 23.65
C ALA A 233 11.46 -4.14 24.88
N LYS A 234 10.89 -2.97 25.19
CA LYS A 234 9.86 -2.81 26.24
C LYS A 234 8.44 -3.02 25.69
N GLU A 235 8.30 -3.10 24.37
CA GLU A 235 7.02 -3.08 23.65
C GLU A 235 6.93 -4.30 22.72
N SER A 236 6.85 -4.13 21.41
CA SER A 236 6.66 -5.23 20.46
C SER A 236 7.67 -6.36 20.59
N LEU A 237 8.96 -6.09 20.70
CA LEU A 237 9.98 -7.15 20.84
C LEU A 237 9.81 -7.95 22.14
N SER A 238 9.25 -7.36 23.21
CA SER A 238 8.97 -8.11 24.45
C SER A 238 7.90 -9.20 24.27
N ARG A 239 7.07 -9.06 23.23
CA ARG A 239 5.97 -9.98 22.88
C ARG A 239 6.37 -11.02 21.85
N ALA A 240 7.66 -11.11 21.49
CA ALA A 240 8.16 -12.05 20.48
C ALA A 240 7.62 -13.47 20.69
N GLY A 241 7.02 -14.03 19.64
CA GLY A 241 6.46 -15.38 19.65
C GLY A 241 5.10 -15.51 20.36
N GLN A 242 4.49 -14.43 20.86
CA GLN A 242 3.13 -14.46 21.41
C GLN A 242 2.07 -14.43 20.30
N TRP A 243 1.14 -15.37 20.36
CA TRP A 243 0.08 -15.52 19.37
C TRP A 243 -1.30 -15.33 20.00
N VAL A 244 -2.21 -14.71 19.25
CA VAL A 244 -3.60 -14.51 19.67
C VAL A 244 -4.53 -15.10 18.62
N LEU A 245 -5.50 -15.91 19.06
CA LEU A 245 -6.59 -16.36 18.19
C LEU A 245 -7.58 -15.19 18.04
N SER A 246 -7.73 -14.71 16.82
CA SER A 246 -8.54 -13.54 16.45
C SER A 246 -9.41 -13.93 15.28
N ASP A 247 -10.74 -13.94 15.47
CA ASP A 247 -11.71 -14.37 14.47
C ASP A 247 -11.38 -15.75 13.84
N GLY A 248 -10.90 -16.67 14.67
CA GLY A 248 -10.55 -18.04 14.27
C GLY A 248 -9.21 -18.15 13.55
N ARG A 249 -8.48 -17.04 13.37
CA ARG A 249 -7.11 -17.01 12.80
C ARG A 249 -6.08 -16.73 13.89
N ARG A 250 -4.97 -17.45 13.86
CA ARG A 250 -3.85 -17.21 14.77
C ARG A 250 -2.99 -16.06 14.24
N LEU A 251 -2.98 -14.92 14.93
CA LEU A 251 -2.25 -13.70 14.57
C LEU A 251 -1.07 -13.43 15.51
N PRO A 252 0.05 -12.87 15.00
CA PRO A 252 1.20 -12.50 15.81
C PRO A 252 0.95 -11.22 16.61
N ALA A 253 1.26 -11.21 17.92
CA ALA A 253 1.02 -10.04 18.79
C ALA A 253 2.25 -9.11 18.96
N TRP A 254 3.34 -9.38 18.24
CA TRP A 254 4.60 -8.64 18.31
C TRP A 254 4.97 -7.77 17.09
N PRO A 255 4.14 -7.54 16.07
CA PRO A 255 4.39 -6.44 15.15
C PRO A 255 4.35 -5.07 15.87
N ILE A 256 5.18 -4.13 15.42
CA ILE A 256 5.21 -2.73 15.87
C ILE A 256 3.84 -2.11 15.62
N ALA A 257 3.28 -1.45 16.64
CA ALA A 257 1.94 -0.84 16.59
C ALA A 257 0.83 -1.79 16.10
N GLY A 258 1.01 -3.11 16.29
CA GLY A 258 0.03 -4.12 15.89
C GLY A 258 -0.01 -4.41 14.38
N GLY A 259 0.95 -3.94 13.58
CA GLY A 259 0.92 -4.17 12.15
C GLY A 259 2.25 -4.49 11.45
N ALA A 260 2.12 -5.28 10.38
CA ALA A 260 3.18 -5.54 9.42
C ALA A 260 3.54 -4.30 8.59
N ASP A 261 2.64 -3.32 8.47
CA ASP A 261 2.85 -2.03 7.83
C ASP A 261 4.02 -1.24 8.44
N ALA A 262 3.94 -0.86 9.72
CA ALA A 262 5.04 -0.21 10.41
C ALA A 262 6.27 -1.14 10.52
N THR A 263 6.03 -2.40 10.87
CA THR A 263 7.12 -3.37 11.11
C THR A 263 7.97 -3.60 9.85
N ALA A 264 7.37 -3.64 8.66
CA ALA A 264 8.09 -3.84 7.41
C ALA A 264 9.04 -2.70 7.10
N GLU A 265 8.65 -1.44 7.35
CA GLU A 265 9.56 -0.30 7.17
C GLU A 265 10.76 -0.40 8.12
N ALA A 266 10.53 -0.73 9.40
CA ALA A 266 11.62 -0.97 10.34
C ALA A 266 12.56 -2.10 9.86
N MET A 267 12.01 -3.20 9.34
CA MET A 267 12.79 -4.30 8.80
C MET A 267 13.74 -3.88 7.67
N LEU A 268 13.40 -2.88 6.85
CA LEU A 268 14.30 -2.38 5.80
C LEU A 268 15.59 -1.79 6.40
N GLY A 269 15.48 -0.96 7.44
CA GLY A 269 16.65 -0.41 8.15
C GLY A 269 17.41 -1.47 8.93
N LEU A 270 16.70 -2.40 9.58
CA LEU A 270 17.34 -3.50 10.30
C LEU A 270 18.13 -4.42 9.35
N ALA A 271 17.62 -4.65 8.13
CA ALA A 271 18.34 -5.39 7.10
C ALA A 271 19.62 -4.67 6.66
N ALA A 272 19.56 -3.35 6.44
CA ALA A 272 20.74 -2.56 6.10
C ALA A 272 21.80 -2.59 7.22
N ALA A 273 21.40 -2.38 8.48
CA ALA A 273 22.31 -2.43 9.63
C ALA A 273 22.88 -3.84 9.87
N THR A 274 22.07 -4.89 9.63
CA THR A 274 22.51 -6.29 9.70
C THR A 274 23.60 -6.59 8.67
N ASP A 275 23.39 -6.18 7.42
CA ASP A 275 24.37 -6.35 6.34
C ASP A 275 25.67 -5.57 6.63
N ALA A 276 25.55 -4.41 7.27
CA ALA A 276 26.68 -3.64 7.78
C ALA A 276 27.35 -4.22 9.05
N GLY A 277 26.85 -5.35 9.57
CA GLY A 277 27.48 -6.13 10.65
C GLY A 277 26.87 -5.99 12.04
N ASP A 278 25.75 -5.26 12.22
CA ASP A 278 25.13 -5.09 13.53
C ASP A 278 24.31 -6.32 13.95
N ALA A 279 24.81 -7.05 14.96
CA ALA A 279 24.17 -8.28 15.45
C ALA A 279 22.83 -8.02 16.15
N ARG A 280 22.67 -6.85 16.79
CA ARG A 280 21.42 -6.50 17.49
C ARG A 280 20.29 -6.29 16.49
N SER A 281 20.56 -5.56 15.42
CA SER A 281 19.63 -5.40 14.28
C SER A 281 19.29 -6.73 13.64
N ARG A 282 20.26 -7.64 13.50
CA ARG A 282 20.03 -8.99 12.98
C ARG A 282 19.02 -9.77 13.80
N GLN A 283 19.11 -9.70 15.12
CA GLN A 283 18.19 -10.38 16.03
C GLN A 283 16.77 -9.78 15.90
N ALA A 284 16.65 -8.45 15.92
CA ALA A 284 15.36 -7.78 15.74
C ALA A 284 14.73 -8.09 14.37
N LEU A 285 15.52 -8.09 13.29
CA LEU A 285 15.08 -8.47 11.95
C LEU A 285 14.53 -9.89 11.91
N GLN A 286 15.20 -10.84 12.59
CA GLN A 286 14.72 -12.21 12.68
C GLN A 286 13.34 -12.29 13.35
N THR A 287 13.19 -11.65 14.51
CA THR A 287 11.93 -11.63 15.26
C THR A 287 10.80 -10.97 14.50
N TYR A 288 11.03 -9.78 13.94
CA TYR A 288 10.01 -9.05 13.22
C TYR A 288 9.63 -9.71 11.90
N GLY A 289 10.60 -10.26 11.15
CA GLY A 289 10.31 -10.98 9.92
C GLY A 289 9.45 -12.22 10.15
N GLU A 290 9.56 -12.90 11.30
CA GLU A 290 8.63 -13.99 11.67
C GLU A 290 7.19 -13.48 11.86
N GLY A 291 7.02 -12.30 12.46
CA GLY A 291 5.72 -11.67 12.63
C GLY A 291 5.11 -11.22 11.30
N VAL A 292 5.88 -10.50 10.48
CA VAL A 292 5.43 -10.02 9.17
C VAL A 292 5.13 -11.17 8.22
N ALA A 293 5.95 -12.22 8.19
CA ALA A 293 5.69 -13.39 7.34
C ALA A 293 4.41 -14.14 7.75
N ALA A 294 4.05 -14.14 9.04
CA ALA A 294 2.80 -14.74 9.50
C ALA A 294 1.54 -13.98 9.05
N MET A 295 1.69 -12.73 8.60
CA MET A 295 0.60 -11.93 8.03
C MET A 295 0.36 -12.23 6.54
N ALA A 296 1.24 -12.99 5.88
CA ALA A 296 1.02 -13.47 4.52
C ALA A 296 -0.25 -14.34 4.43
N THR A 297 -1.02 -14.14 3.37
CA THR A 297 -2.23 -14.91 3.11
C THR A 297 -1.94 -16.10 2.19
N ASP A 298 -2.74 -17.17 2.31
CA ASP A 298 -2.64 -18.31 1.41
C ASP A 298 -3.41 -18.00 0.11
N PRO A 299 -2.72 -17.84 -1.04
CA PRO A 299 -3.40 -17.54 -2.30
C PRO A 299 -4.35 -18.67 -2.75
N SER A 300 -4.24 -19.88 -2.20
CA SER A 300 -5.14 -20.99 -2.50
C SER A 300 -6.54 -20.83 -1.89
N GLN A 301 -6.67 -19.95 -0.89
CA GLN A 301 -7.94 -19.60 -0.24
C GLN A 301 -8.70 -18.46 -0.94
N GLY A 302 -8.15 -17.92 -2.04
CA GLY A 302 -8.75 -16.80 -2.76
C GLY A 302 -8.25 -15.46 -2.23
N TRP A 303 -9.17 -14.52 -1.99
CA TRP A 303 -8.86 -13.16 -1.52
C TRP A 303 -8.03 -13.18 -0.20
N PRO A 304 -7.01 -12.31 -0.03
CA PRO A 304 -6.49 -11.28 -0.94
C PRO A 304 -5.32 -11.80 -1.80
N PHE A 305 -5.44 -13.01 -2.32
CA PHE A 305 -4.60 -13.55 -3.41
C PHE A 305 -3.10 -13.63 -3.08
N GLY A 306 -2.74 -13.89 -1.82
CA GLY A 306 -1.35 -14.01 -1.40
C GLY A 306 -0.72 -12.71 -0.92
N ALA A 307 -1.50 -11.63 -0.78
CA ALA A 307 -1.03 -10.41 -0.15
C ALA A 307 -0.53 -10.64 1.27
N VAL A 308 0.40 -9.80 1.72
CA VAL A 308 0.72 -9.66 3.15
C VAL A 308 -0.27 -8.68 3.76
N LEU A 309 -1.03 -9.11 4.78
CA LEU A 309 -1.97 -8.23 5.45
C LEU A 309 -1.22 -7.15 6.24
N PRO A 310 -1.62 -5.86 6.13
CA PRO A 310 -0.88 -4.78 6.75
C PRO A 310 -0.91 -4.78 8.28
N TRP A 311 -2.01 -5.23 8.89
CA TRP A 311 -2.20 -5.09 10.33
C TRP A 311 -3.07 -6.19 10.93
N THR A 312 -2.96 -6.42 12.25
CA THR A 312 -3.75 -7.46 12.93
C THR A 312 -5.16 -7.02 13.27
N GLY A 313 -5.48 -5.73 13.11
CA GLY A 313 -6.78 -5.14 13.47
C GLY A 313 -7.93 -5.56 12.57
N SER A 314 -7.65 -6.04 11.35
CA SER A 314 -8.67 -6.55 10.43
C SER A 314 -8.10 -7.59 9.44
N LEU A 315 -8.92 -8.60 9.15
CA LEU A 315 -8.60 -9.66 8.19
C LEU A 315 -9.10 -9.35 6.77
N GLY A 316 -10.19 -8.61 6.65
CA GLY A 316 -10.84 -8.16 5.40
C GLY A 316 -10.33 -6.82 4.88
N PHE A 317 -9.25 -6.28 5.47
CA PHE A 317 -8.67 -5.01 5.10
C PHE A 317 -7.21 -5.12 4.68
N TRP A 318 -6.93 -4.81 3.42
CA TRP A 318 -5.59 -4.52 2.92
C TRP A 318 -5.48 -3.04 2.56
N HIS A 319 -4.35 -2.39 2.86
CA HIS A 319 -4.10 -1.00 2.52
C HIS A 319 -2.63 -0.76 2.11
N ALA A 320 -2.44 0.29 1.32
CA ALA A 320 -1.20 0.60 0.65
C ALA A 320 -0.06 1.03 1.59
N TRP A 321 -0.34 1.57 2.79
CA TRP A 321 0.71 1.81 3.79
C TRP A 321 1.43 0.53 4.24
N GLY A 322 0.81 -0.65 4.07
CA GLY A 322 1.46 -1.94 4.28
C GLY A 322 2.30 -2.44 3.10
N ALA A 323 2.39 -1.68 2.01
CA ALA A 323 2.94 -2.18 0.75
C ALA A 323 4.47 -2.41 0.77
N ALA A 324 5.18 -1.98 1.81
CA ALA A 324 6.60 -2.28 2.03
C ALA A 324 6.86 -3.72 2.50
N ALA A 325 5.85 -4.43 3.04
CA ALA A 325 6.00 -5.79 3.56
C ALA A 325 6.61 -6.80 2.58
N PRO A 326 6.18 -6.92 1.31
CA PRO A 326 6.83 -7.81 0.36
C PRO A 326 8.29 -7.45 0.07
N GLU A 327 8.65 -6.16 0.03
CA GLU A 327 10.04 -5.73 -0.13
C GLU A 327 10.89 -6.16 1.07
N ALA A 328 10.41 -5.89 2.29
CA ALA A 328 11.08 -6.24 3.52
C ALA A 328 11.28 -7.75 3.67
N LEU A 329 10.25 -8.56 3.34
CA LEU A 329 10.34 -10.02 3.36
C LEU A 329 11.29 -10.57 2.30
N ALA A 330 11.33 -10.01 1.09
CA ALA A 330 12.27 -10.43 0.06
C ALA A 330 13.73 -10.13 0.46
N ARG A 331 14.01 -8.90 0.91
CA ARG A 331 15.35 -8.49 1.33
C ARG A 331 15.82 -9.23 2.59
N GLY A 332 15.01 -9.24 3.64
CA GLY A 332 15.30 -9.94 4.89
C GLY A 332 15.37 -11.47 4.68
N GLY A 333 14.52 -12.00 3.81
CA GLY A 333 14.47 -13.42 3.46
C GLY A 333 15.72 -13.87 2.73
N ALA A 334 16.21 -13.09 1.76
CA ALA A 334 17.48 -13.35 1.10
C ALA A 334 18.65 -13.28 2.09
N LEU A 335 18.72 -12.21 2.89
CA LEU A 335 19.82 -11.96 3.85
C LEU A 335 19.91 -13.04 4.93
N LEU A 336 18.77 -13.44 5.51
CA LEU A 336 18.71 -14.45 6.57
C LEU A 336 18.49 -15.88 6.05
N ARG A 337 18.42 -16.07 4.72
CA ARG A 337 18.12 -17.35 4.05
C ARG A 337 16.79 -17.98 4.47
N ARG A 338 15.75 -17.16 4.65
CA ARG A 338 14.37 -17.57 4.97
C ARG A 338 13.53 -17.73 3.70
N ARG A 339 13.39 -18.99 3.26
CA ARG A 339 12.63 -19.34 2.05
C ARG A 339 11.14 -19.05 2.18
N ASP A 340 10.58 -19.23 3.37
CA ASP A 340 9.19 -18.92 3.70
C ASP A 340 8.87 -17.43 3.51
N TRP A 341 9.79 -16.53 3.89
CA TRP A 341 9.64 -15.09 3.67
C TRP A 341 9.73 -14.72 2.20
N SER A 342 10.70 -15.32 1.49
CA SER A 342 10.86 -15.13 0.05
C SER A 342 9.61 -15.59 -0.70
N ALA A 343 9.00 -16.71 -0.30
CA ALA A 343 7.77 -17.23 -0.90
C ALA A 343 6.57 -16.28 -0.68
N ALA A 344 6.45 -15.68 0.51
CA ALA A 344 5.41 -14.69 0.79
C ALA A 344 5.57 -13.43 -0.08
N ALA A 345 6.79 -12.91 -0.24
CA ALA A 345 7.05 -11.77 -1.12
C ALA A 345 6.75 -12.09 -2.59
N ILE A 346 7.10 -13.29 -3.05
CA ILE A 346 6.79 -13.76 -4.41
C ILE A 346 5.28 -13.91 -4.62
N ALA A 347 4.53 -14.42 -3.63
CA ALA A 347 3.08 -14.54 -3.73
C ALA A 347 2.40 -13.17 -3.87
N ASP A 348 2.78 -12.17 -3.06
CA ASP A 348 2.26 -10.80 -3.17
C ASP A 348 2.58 -10.19 -4.55
N ALA A 349 3.83 -10.29 -5.00
CA ALA A 349 4.28 -9.73 -6.27
C ALA A 349 3.68 -10.43 -7.49
N GLY A 350 3.57 -11.75 -7.48
CA GLY A 350 3.21 -12.56 -8.64
C GLY A 350 1.72 -12.90 -8.75
N ARG A 351 0.95 -12.76 -7.66
CA ARG A 351 -0.49 -13.09 -7.63
C ARG A 351 -1.34 -11.90 -7.25
N PHE A 352 -1.03 -11.20 -6.16
CA PHE A 352 -1.83 -10.07 -5.71
C PHE A 352 -1.60 -8.81 -6.57
N THR A 353 -0.35 -8.44 -6.84
CA THR A 353 -0.03 -7.25 -7.66
C THR A 353 -0.70 -7.27 -9.05
N PRO A 354 -0.74 -8.39 -9.82
CA PRO A 354 -1.51 -8.44 -11.05
C PRO A 354 -3.02 -8.17 -10.88
N GLN A 355 -3.63 -8.59 -9.76
CA GLN A 355 -5.04 -8.27 -9.46
C GLN A 355 -5.23 -6.79 -9.16
N VAL A 356 -4.27 -6.16 -8.46
CA VAL A 356 -4.24 -4.71 -8.22
C VAL A 356 -4.20 -3.95 -9.55
N LEU A 357 -3.26 -4.31 -10.43
CA LEU A 357 -3.13 -3.66 -11.74
C LEU A 357 -4.37 -3.86 -12.63
N ALA A 358 -4.96 -5.06 -12.62
CA ALA A 358 -6.19 -5.36 -13.37
C ALA A 358 -7.46 -4.72 -12.78
N SER A 359 -7.40 -4.18 -11.56
CA SER A 359 -8.51 -3.47 -10.90
C SER A 359 -8.44 -1.94 -11.09
N GLY A 360 -7.62 -1.48 -12.03
CA GLY A 360 -7.50 -0.05 -12.37
C GLY A 360 -6.33 0.68 -11.71
N GLY A 361 -5.53 -0.02 -10.88
CA GLY A 361 -4.33 0.54 -10.28
C GLY A 361 -4.21 0.29 -8.76
N PRO A 362 -3.21 0.92 -8.12
CA PRO A 362 -2.89 0.76 -6.70
C PRO A 362 -3.84 1.60 -5.83
N HIS A 363 -5.12 1.22 -5.78
CA HIS A 363 -6.10 1.76 -4.83
C HIS A 363 -5.55 1.68 -3.41
N ASN A 364 -5.69 2.76 -2.63
CA ASN A 364 -5.10 2.86 -1.30
C ASN A 364 -5.63 1.81 -0.34
N ALA A 365 -6.85 1.31 -0.56
CA ALA A 365 -7.39 0.26 0.27
C ALA A 365 -8.26 -0.76 -0.48
N TRP A 366 -8.24 -1.99 0.01
CA TRP A 366 -9.11 -3.09 -0.38
C TRP A 366 -9.83 -3.53 0.88
N ALA A 367 -11.09 -3.11 1.03
CA ALA A 367 -11.82 -3.19 2.29
C ALA A 367 -13.20 -3.85 2.15
N PRO A 368 -13.35 -5.08 1.64
CA PRO A 368 -12.34 -5.94 0.99
C PRO A 368 -12.24 -5.70 -0.54
N ILE A 369 -13.12 -4.87 -1.08
CA ILE A 369 -13.15 -4.46 -2.50
C ILE A 369 -12.23 -3.25 -2.69
N PRO A 370 -11.59 -3.09 -3.87
CA PRO A 370 -10.81 -1.88 -4.17
C PRO A 370 -11.61 -0.60 -3.91
N ALA A 371 -11.05 0.29 -3.11
CA ALA A 371 -11.65 1.53 -2.64
C ALA A 371 -10.57 2.58 -2.33
N GLU A 372 -11.02 3.80 -2.02
CA GLU A 372 -10.16 4.95 -1.72
C GLU A 372 -9.31 5.43 -2.91
N ALA A 373 -8.68 6.59 -2.78
CA ALA A 373 -7.83 7.18 -3.81
C ALA A 373 -6.59 6.29 -4.08
N GLN A 374 -5.97 6.44 -5.24
CA GLN A 374 -4.66 5.86 -5.54
C GLN A 374 -3.58 6.86 -5.15
N ILE A 375 -2.57 6.44 -4.38
CA ILE A 375 -1.50 7.32 -3.88
C ILE A 375 -0.12 6.82 -4.28
N ALA A 376 0.84 7.75 -4.37
CA ALA A 376 2.23 7.44 -4.74
C ALA A 376 2.88 6.41 -3.80
N TYR A 377 2.53 6.43 -2.50
CA TYR A 377 2.98 5.44 -1.52
C TYR A 377 2.66 4.01 -1.97
N GLY A 378 1.38 3.77 -2.31
CA GLY A 378 0.92 2.46 -2.75
C GLY A 378 1.52 2.02 -4.06
N ALA A 379 1.62 2.93 -5.03
CA ALA A 379 2.28 2.68 -6.31
C ALA A 379 3.75 2.27 -6.12
N HIS A 380 4.50 3.04 -5.32
CA HIS A 380 5.89 2.74 -4.97
C HIS A 380 6.05 1.36 -4.34
N GLY A 381 5.22 1.01 -3.35
CA GLY A 381 5.33 -0.28 -2.65
C GLY A 381 5.10 -1.48 -3.58
N ARG A 382 4.22 -1.38 -4.58
CA ARG A 382 4.07 -2.43 -5.61
C ARG A 382 5.33 -2.59 -6.47
N VAL A 383 5.96 -1.47 -6.86
CA VAL A 383 7.20 -1.48 -7.65
C VAL A 383 8.36 -2.09 -6.85
N ALA A 384 8.57 -1.59 -5.63
CA ALA A 384 9.66 -2.01 -4.77
C ALA A 384 9.52 -3.48 -4.35
N GLY A 385 8.32 -3.91 -3.97
CA GLY A 385 8.02 -5.30 -3.64
C GLY A 385 8.26 -6.25 -4.81
N ALA A 386 7.79 -5.92 -6.01
CA ALA A 386 7.98 -6.76 -7.20
C ALA A 386 9.45 -6.84 -7.64
N LEU A 387 10.21 -5.73 -7.58
CA LEU A 387 11.65 -5.72 -7.85
C LEU A 387 12.44 -6.56 -6.84
N ALA A 388 12.15 -6.41 -5.56
CA ALA A 388 12.83 -7.17 -4.51
C ALA A 388 12.49 -8.67 -4.61
N ALA A 389 11.23 -9.02 -4.84
CA ALA A 389 10.80 -10.40 -5.07
C ALA A 389 11.46 -11.01 -6.31
N ALA A 390 11.71 -10.24 -7.37
CA ALA A 390 12.40 -10.71 -8.57
C ALA A 390 13.83 -11.21 -8.30
N ALA A 391 14.51 -10.70 -7.25
CA ALA A 391 15.85 -11.15 -6.88
C ALA A 391 15.87 -12.57 -6.29
N VAL A 392 14.73 -13.05 -5.79
CA VAL A 392 14.53 -14.40 -5.23
C VAL A 392 13.53 -15.25 -6.02
N GLY A 393 12.93 -14.68 -7.07
CA GLY A 393 11.95 -15.29 -7.97
C GLY A 393 12.43 -15.25 -9.43
N GLY A 394 11.52 -14.97 -10.36
CA GLY A 394 11.80 -14.93 -11.80
C GLY A 394 11.66 -13.55 -12.45
N GLU A 395 12.22 -13.43 -13.66
CA GLU A 395 12.29 -12.18 -14.44
C GLU A 395 10.92 -11.53 -14.74
N GLY A 396 9.84 -12.31 -14.78
CA GLY A 396 8.49 -11.81 -15.00
C GLY A 396 8.05 -10.79 -13.95
N LEU A 397 8.55 -10.90 -12.71
CA LEU A 397 8.25 -9.94 -11.64
C LEU A 397 8.84 -8.55 -11.92
N ARG A 398 9.98 -8.46 -12.62
CA ARG A 398 10.55 -7.17 -13.07
C ARG A 398 9.64 -6.49 -14.10
N VAL A 399 9.02 -7.30 -14.97
CA VAL A 399 8.07 -6.81 -15.97
C VAL A 399 6.81 -6.26 -15.29
N LEU A 400 6.30 -6.93 -14.24
CA LEU A 400 5.21 -6.43 -13.41
C LEU A 400 5.59 -5.14 -12.68
N ALA A 401 6.81 -5.03 -12.14
CA ALA A 401 7.29 -3.80 -11.52
C ALA A 401 7.24 -2.61 -12.50
N GLY A 402 7.61 -2.85 -13.76
CA GLY A 402 7.55 -1.82 -14.81
C GLY A 402 6.12 -1.40 -15.17
N LEU A 403 5.18 -2.35 -15.18
CA LEU A 403 3.75 -2.04 -15.38
C LEU A 403 3.17 -1.26 -14.19
N ALA A 404 3.54 -1.61 -12.96
CA ALA A 404 3.14 -0.89 -11.76
C ALA A 404 3.71 0.54 -11.73
N ALA A 405 4.98 0.71 -12.10
CA ALA A 405 5.62 2.02 -12.22
C ALA A 405 4.98 2.89 -13.32
N GLY A 406 4.31 2.28 -14.30
CA GLY A 406 3.53 3.00 -15.31
C GLY A 406 2.47 3.95 -14.72
N TRP A 407 2.02 3.73 -13.48
CA TRP A 407 1.08 4.61 -12.78
C TRP A 407 1.55 6.07 -12.76
N PHE A 408 2.85 6.29 -12.50
CA PHE A 408 3.47 7.60 -12.48
C PHE A 408 3.45 8.31 -13.84
N PHE A 409 3.40 7.54 -14.93
CA PHE A 409 3.42 8.01 -16.32
C PHE A 409 2.04 7.98 -17.01
N GLY A 410 0.96 7.83 -16.23
CA GLY A 410 -0.42 7.92 -16.72
C GLY A 410 -1.18 6.60 -16.78
N ALA A 411 -0.60 5.47 -16.33
CA ALA A 411 -1.30 4.20 -16.18
C ALA A 411 -2.24 4.18 -14.94
N ASN A 412 -3.07 5.20 -14.82
CA ASN A 412 -4.02 5.39 -13.74
C ASN A 412 -5.41 5.71 -14.31
N THR A 413 -6.43 5.73 -13.46
CA THR A 413 -7.83 5.95 -13.86
C THR A 413 -8.08 7.33 -14.47
N ALA A 414 -7.22 8.31 -14.18
CA ALA A 414 -7.29 9.63 -14.80
C ALA A 414 -6.63 9.69 -16.20
N GLY A 415 -5.76 8.73 -16.54
CA GLY A 415 -4.96 8.76 -17.77
C GLY A 415 -3.94 9.91 -17.81
N ILE A 416 -3.57 10.47 -16.65
CA ILE A 416 -2.72 11.66 -16.53
C ILE A 416 -1.43 11.29 -15.80
N PRO A 417 -0.24 11.61 -16.34
CA PRO A 417 1.02 11.47 -15.59
C PRO A 417 0.96 12.24 -14.27
N VAL A 418 1.36 11.56 -13.19
CA VAL A 418 1.40 12.13 -11.83
C VAL A 418 2.84 12.39 -11.36
N TYR A 419 3.84 12.07 -12.19
CA TYR A 419 5.24 12.42 -11.98
C TYR A 419 5.76 13.28 -13.15
N ASP A 420 6.47 14.36 -12.82
CA ASP A 420 7.19 15.17 -13.80
C ASP A 420 8.71 14.97 -13.64
N PRO A 421 9.39 14.31 -14.61
CA PRO A 421 10.85 14.11 -14.55
C PRO A 421 11.66 15.40 -14.66
N ALA A 422 11.09 16.49 -15.21
CA ALA A 422 11.80 17.75 -15.37
C ALA A 422 11.95 18.52 -14.05
N THR A 423 11.07 18.27 -13.07
CA THR A 423 11.01 19.01 -11.81
C THR A 423 11.11 18.12 -10.56
N GLY A 424 10.79 16.83 -10.69
CA GLY A 424 10.64 15.93 -9.56
C GLY A 424 9.29 16.05 -8.83
N VAL A 425 8.40 16.93 -9.30
CA VAL A 425 7.04 17.06 -8.76
C VAL A 425 6.30 15.73 -8.90
N THR A 426 5.66 15.32 -7.81
CA THR A 426 4.80 14.13 -7.78
C THR A 426 3.46 14.51 -7.17
N PHE A 427 2.38 14.34 -7.92
CA PHE A 427 1.03 14.62 -7.44
C PHE A 427 0.58 13.62 -6.37
N ASP A 428 -0.19 14.10 -5.40
CA ASP A 428 -0.60 13.33 -4.21
C ASP A 428 -1.38 12.06 -4.55
N GLY A 429 -2.20 12.10 -5.60
CA GLY A 429 -2.91 10.90 -6.02
C GLY A 429 -4.00 11.10 -7.07
N VAL A 430 -4.72 10.01 -7.32
CA VAL A 430 -5.87 9.95 -8.21
C VAL A 430 -7.08 9.47 -7.41
N GLU A 431 -8.09 10.30 -7.34
CA GLU A 431 -9.34 10.06 -6.61
C GLU A 431 -10.17 8.95 -7.25
N THR A 432 -11.12 8.40 -6.50
CA THR A 432 -12.00 7.32 -6.98
C THR A 432 -12.88 7.72 -8.16
N ASP A 433 -13.15 9.02 -8.32
CA ASP A 433 -13.88 9.61 -9.44
C ASP A 433 -12.99 9.92 -10.67
N GLY A 434 -11.68 9.65 -10.58
CA GLY A 434 -10.70 9.91 -11.64
C GLY A 434 -10.11 11.32 -11.64
N ARG A 435 -10.43 12.18 -10.66
CA ARG A 435 -9.78 13.47 -10.48
C ARG A 435 -8.35 13.30 -9.95
N VAL A 436 -7.40 14.09 -10.47
CA VAL A 436 -6.04 14.14 -9.94
C VAL A 436 -5.96 15.18 -8.82
N ASN A 437 -5.49 14.79 -7.64
CA ASN A 437 -5.06 15.72 -6.60
C ASN A 437 -3.66 16.24 -6.95
N ARG A 438 -3.58 17.51 -7.37
CA ARG A 438 -2.35 18.13 -7.89
C ARG A 438 -1.46 18.74 -6.82
N ASN A 439 -1.82 18.64 -5.54
CA ASN A 439 -0.89 18.94 -4.46
C ASN A 439 0.32 17.99 -4.54
N SER A 440 1.45 18.41 -3.97
CA SER A 440 2.72 17.68 -4.08
C SER A 440 3.54 17.82 -2.81
N GLY A 441 3.01 17.28 -1.71
CA GLY A 441 3.66 17.27 -0.41
C GLY A 441 4.89 16.34 -0.34
N ALA A 442 5.46 16.21 0.86
CA ALA A 442 6.65 15.39 1.06
C ALA A 442 6.38 13.91 0.75
N GLU A 443 5.29 13.32 1.26
CA GLU A 443 5.00 11.89 1.04
C GLU A 443 4.97 11.51 -0.45
N SER A 444 4.18 12.22 -1.26
CA SER A 444 4.04 11.91 -2.68
C SER A 444 5.35 12.11 -3.43
N THR A 445 6.04 13.22 -3.16
CA THR A 445 7.37 13.52 -3.71
C THR A 445 8.39 12.43 -3.39
N ILE A 446 8.47 12.03 -2.13
CA ILE A 446 9.42 11.01 -1.65
C ILE A 446 9.15 9.67 -2.33
N HIS A 447 7.90 9.21 -2.37
CA HIS A 447 7.57 7.92 -2.97
C HIS A 447 7.67 7.91 -4.50
N GLY A 448 7.44 9.06 -5.16
CA GLY A 448 7.79 9.27 -6.55
C GLY A 448 9.29 9.12 -6.79
N LEU A 449 10.12 9.80 -6.00
CA LEU A 449 11.59 9.75 -6.12
C LEU A 449 12.18 8.38 -5.80
N LEU A 450 11.70 7.69 -4.76
CA LEU A 450 12.11 6.31 -4.46
C LEU A 450 11.81 5.38 -5.64
N THR A 451 10.66 5.55 -6.31
CA THR A 451 10.34 4.80 -7.53
C THR A 451 11.30 5.16 -8.66
N MET A 452 11.58 6.44 -8.90
CA MET A 452 12.51 6.84 -9.96
C MET A 452 13.93 6.33 -9.72
N GLN A 453 14.39 6.28 -8.47
CA GLN A 453 15.69 5.70 -8.11
C GLN A 453 15.74 4.20 -8.43
N LEU A 454 14.64 3.47 -8.17
CA LEU A 454 14.51 2.07 -8.57
C LEU A 454 14.55 1.92 -10.10
N LEU A 455 13.90 2.80 -10.86
CA LEU A 455 13.92 2.76 -12.32
C LEU A 455 15.31 3.11 -12.90
N ASP A 456 15.98 4.13 -12.37
CA ASP A 456 17.34 4.50 -12.78
C ASP A 456 18.33 3.35 -12.59
N ALA A 457 18.18 2.58 -11.50
CA ALA A 457 18.99 1.40 -11.23
C ALA A 457 18.61 0.17 -12.09
N ASN A 458 17.46 0.18 -12.76
CA ASN A 458 16.89 -0.97 -13.48
C ASN A 458 16.35 -0.55 -14.86
N ARG A 459 17.26 -0.37 -15.84
CA ARG A 459 16.92 0.13 -17.19
C ARG A 459 15.82 -0.65 -17.90
N ASP A 460 15.84 -1.99 -17.81
CA ASP A 460 14.82 -2.85 -18.40
C ASP A 460 13.42 -2.55 -17.86
N VAL A 461 13.33 -2.18 -16.57
CA VAL A 461 12.07 -1.81 -15.90
C VAL A 461 11.67 -0.38 -16.23
N ALA A 462 12.63 0.55 -16.28
CA ALA A 462 12.41 1.93 -16.71
C ALA A 462 11.87 2.03 -18.15
N GLU A 463 12.40 1.20 -19.06
CA GLU A 463 11.94 1.13 -20.45
C GLU A 463 10.45 0.73 -20.52
N VAL A 464 10.01 -0.20 -19.66
CA VAL A 464 8.58 -0.53 -19.55
C VAL A 464 7.78 0.67 -19.08
N ALA A 465 8.14 1.21 -17.92
CA ALA A 465 7.35 2.22 -17.23
C ALA A 465 7.19 3.48 -18.10
N THR A 466 8.30 3.96 -18.65
CA THR A 466 8.34 5.18 -19.48
C THR A 466 7.82 4.97 -20.90
N SER A 467 7.60 3.72 -21.33
CA SER A 467 6.90 3.46 -22.58
C SER A 467 5.40 3.71 -22.46
N ILE A 468 4.83 3.59 -21.26
CA ILE A 468 3.39 3.69 -21.02
C ILE A 468 2.96 5.16 -21.08
N THR A 469 1.80 5.40 -21.70
CA THR A 469 1.20 6.73 -21.84
C THR A 469 -0.25 6.77 -21.37
N GLY A 470 -0.77 5.68 -20.81
CA GLY A 470 -2.17 5.59 -20.38
C GLY A 470 -2.64 4.18 -20.06
N LEU A 471 -3.65 4.07 -19.21
CA LEU A 471 -4.45 2.86 -19.03
C LEU A 471 -5.68 2.92 -19.96
N ARG A 472 -5.77 2.02 -20.93
CA ARG A 472 -6.86 2.01 -21.94
C ARG A 472 -8.11 1.32 -21.45
N SER A 473 -7.94 0.17 -20.81
CA SER A 473 -9.03 -0.63 -20.27
C SER A 473 -8.48 -1.63 -19.26
N PHE A 474 -9.31 -2.05 -18.32
CA PHE A 474 -8.98 -3.10 -17.38
C PHE A 474 -10.22 -3.95 -17.08
N SER A 475 -9.99 -5.18 -16.61
CA SER A 475 -11.02 -6.13 -16.19
C SER A 475 -10.47 -6.88 -14.98
N GLY A 476 -10.88 -6.44 -13.79
CA GLY A 476 -10.46 -6.96 -12.50
C GLY A 476 -11.66 -7.44 -11.67
N LEU A 477 -11.55 -7.37 -10.35
CA LEU A 477 -12.65 -7.75 -9.47
C LEU A 477 -13.92 -6.95 -9.79
N ARG A 478 -15.05 -7.65 -9.71
CA ARG A 478 -16.38 -7.07 -9.82
C ARG A 478 -17.24 -7.46 -8.64
N VAL A 479 -18.20 -6.59 -8.35
CA VAL A 479 -19.12 -6.78 -7.24
C VAL A 479 -20.55 -6.72 -7.76
N LEU A 480 -21.37 -7.67 -7.32
CA LEU A 480 -22.81 -7.62 -7.43
C LEU A 480 -23.37 -7.43 -6.02
N GLU A 481 -23.95 -6.27 -5.78
CA GLU A 481 -24.49 -5.88 -4.47
C GLU A 481 -25.69 -6.75 -4.10
N ALA A 482 -25.76 -7.20 -2.84
CA ALA A 482 -26.84 -8.07 -2.39
C ALA A 482 -28.20 -7.36 -2.42
N GLU A 483 -28.25 -6.08 -2.11
CA GLU A 483 -29.47 -5.26 -2.15
C GLU A 483 -30.01 -5.03 -3.56
N ALA A 484 -29.18 -5.24 -4.59
CA ALA A 484 -29.58 -5.17 -6.00
C ALA A 484 -29.98 -6.55 -6.58
N ALA A 485 -29.84 -7.63 -5.80
CA ALA A 485 -30.21 -8.97 -6.21
C ALA A 485 -31.74 -9.16 -6.25
N ARG A 486 -32.20 -10.25 -6.87
CA ARG A 486 -33.58 -10.70 -6.66
C ARG A 486 -33.68 -11.32 -5.28
N LEU A 487 -34.59 -10.80 -4.47
CA LEU A 487 -34.74 -11.20 -3.07
C LEU A 487 -36.02 -12.01 -2.86
N SER A 488 -35.95 -13.01 -1.98
CA SER A 488 -37.16 -13.68 -1.48
C SER A 488 -37.96 -12.74 -0.55
N PRO A 489 -39.26 -13.00 -0.33
CA PRO A 489 -40.13 -12.07 0.41
C PRO A 489 -39.70 -11.75 1.86
N GLY A 490 -38.94 -12.64 2.52
CA GLY A 490 -38.46 -12.44 3.89
C GLY A 490 -37.04 -11.89 3.99
N ALA A 491 -36.39 -11.57 2.88
CA ALA A 491 -35.08 -10.92 2.87
C ALA A 491 -35.21 -9.42 3.19
N VAL A 492 -34.29 -8.90 4.00
CA VAL A 492 -34.34 -7.50 4.47
C VAL A 492 -33.02 -6.79 4.19
N VAL A 493 -33.07 -5.68 3.45
CA VAL A 493 -31.92 -4.78 3.27
C VAL A 493 -31.74 -3.96 4.56
N VAL A 494 -30.51 -3.96 5.10
CA VAL A 494 -30.14 -3.30 6.35
C VAL A 494 -28.99 -2.34 6.08
N LYS A 495 -29.17 -1.07 6.46
CA LYS A 495 -28.13 -0.05 6.45
C LYS A 495 -27.67 0.20 7.89
N PRO A 496 -26.40 -0.05 8.25
CA PRO A 496 -25.92 0.22 9.60
C PRO A 496 -25.89 1.72 9.91
N ASP A 497 -26.30 2.09 11.13
CA ASP A 497 -26.30 3.50 11.58
C ASP A 497 -24.90 4.12 11.61
N GLY A 498 -23.86 3.30 11.81
CA GLY A 498 -22.45 3.71 11.83
C GLY A 498 -21.82 3.95 10.46
N GLY A 499 -22.57 3.72 9.37
CA GLY A 499 -22.07 3.79 8.00
C GLY A 499 -21.53 2.45 7.48
N ALA A 500 -20.84 2.50 6.33
CA ALA A 500 -20.36 1.30 5.64
C ALA A 500 -19.23 0.58 6.41
N TRP A 501 -18.39 1.33 7.14
CA TRP A 501 -17.30 0.74 7.92
C TRP A 501 -17.81 0.08 9.19
N ILE A 502 -17.57 -1.22 9.32
CA ILE A 502 -18.02 -2.04 10.46
C ILE A 502 -16.89 -2.39 11.44
N GLY A 503 -15.74 -1.72 11.34
CA GLY A 503 -14.54 -2.02 12.15
C GLY A 503 -13.61 -3.05 11.54
N GLU A 504 -14.14 -3.97 10.72
CA GLU A 504 -13.34 -4.94 9.98
C GLU A 504 -13.12 -4.51 8.53
N GLY A 505 -14.19 -4.14 7.83
CA GLY A 505 -14.16 -3.75 6.42
C GLY A 505 -15.29 -2.76 6.12
N ASN A 506 -15.38 -2.33 4.87
CA ASN A 506 -16.54 -1.60 4.37
C ASN A 506 -17.54 -2.59 3.76
N LEU A 507 -18.79 -2.49 4.18
CA LEU A 507 -19.91 -3.09 3.44
C LEU A 507 -20.00 -2.47 2.05
N SER A 508 -20.07 -3.32 1.03
CA SER A 508 -20.25 -2.86 -0.33
C SER A 508 -21.62 -2.19 -0.48
N GLY A 509 -21.71 -1.12 -1.27
CA GLY A 509 -22.92 -0.28 -1.33
C GLY A 509 -23.32 0.42 -0.02
N GLY A 510 -22.63 0.17 1.09
CA GLY A 510 -22.95 0.67 2.43
C GLY A 510 -24.14 -0.02 3.10
N SER A 511 -24.57 -1.19 2.61
CA SER A 511 -25.68 -1.96 3.18
C SER A 511 -25.44 -3.46 3.05
N PHE A 512 -26.23 -4.28 3.75
CA PHE A 512 -26.22 -5.73 3.55
C PHE A 512 -27.65 -6.28 3.55
N VAL A 513 -27.85 -7.47 3.00
CA VAL A 513 -29.12 -8.19 3.05
C VAL A 513 -29.09 -9.24 4.16
N ARG A 514 -30.00 -9.13 5.12
CA ARG A 514 -30.25 -10.15 6.13
C ARG A 514 -31.20 -11.22 5.57
N LEU A 515 -30.74 -12.46 5.55
CA LEU A 515 -31.48 -13.63 5.08
C LEU A 515 -31.77 -14.58 6.26
N ALA A 516 -33.03 -14.65 6.67
CA ALA A 516 -33.52 -15.62 7.66
C ALA A 516 -33.45 -17.06 7.12
N PRO A 517 -33.56 -18.11 7.97
CA PRO A 517 -33.44 -19.49 7.50
C PRO A 517 -34.45 -19.82 6.39
N GLY A 518 -33.97 -20.26 5.23
CA GLY A 518 -34.78 -20.57 4.05
C GLY A 518 -34.95 -19.42 3.06
N GLU A 519 -34.68 -18.17 3.47
CA GLU A 519 -34.68 -17.00 2.58
C GLU A 519 -33.44 -16.99 1.67
N TRP A 520 -33.55 -16.32 0.53
CA TRP A 520 -32.51 -16.34 -0.50
C TRP A 520 -32.35 -15.00 -1.24
N ALA A 521 -31.17 -14.82 -1.81
CA ALA A 521 -30.86 -13.79 -2.80
C ALA A 521 -30.33 -14.44 -4.08
N GLU A 522 -30.75 -13.93 -5.24
CA GLU A 522 -30.32 -14.40 -6.57
C GLU A 522 -29.65 -13.29 -7.38
N PHE A 523 -28.46 -13.60 -7.86
CA PHE A 523 -27.65 -12.75 -8.71
C PHE A 523 -27.69 -13.26 -10.14
N ASP A 524 -27.92 -12.36 -11.10
CA ASP A 524 -27.70 -12.66 -12.51
C ASP A 524 -26.23 -12.40 -12.85
N VAL A 525 -25.51 -13.48 -13.15
CA VAL A 525 -24.13 -13.44 -13.59
C VAL A 525 -24.13 -13.59 -15.10
N THR A 526 -23.88 -12.50 -15.80
CA THR A 526 -23.92 -12.44 -17.27
C THR A 526 -22.56 -12.67 -17.92
N GLU A 527 -21.53 -12.84 -17.11
CA GLU A 527 -20.14 -12.88 -17.52
C GLU A 527 -19.71 -14.32 -17.83
N ALA A 528 -18.94 -14.48 -18.90
CA ALA A 528 -18.41 -15.79 -19.27
C ALA A 528 -17.22 -16.16 -18.40
N GLY A 529 -17.37 -17.21 -17.60
CA GLY A 529 -16.33 -17.66 -16.69
C GLY A 529 -16.12 -16.71 -15.50
N GLY A 530 -15.37 -17.19 -14.50
CA GLY A 530 -15.07 -16.42 -13.30
C GLY A 530 -14.90 -17.32 -12.08
N ILE A 531 -14.32 -16.76 -11.04
CA ILE A 531 -14.13 -17.39 -9.73
C ILE A 531 -14.95 -16.59 -8.74
N LEU A 532 -15.92 -17.24 -8.12
CA LEU A 532 -16.86 -16.58 -7.22
C LEU A 532 -16.35 -16.56 -5.79
N HIS A 533 -16.53 -15.42 -5.13
CA HIS A 533 -16.35 -15.26 -3.69
C HIS A 533 -17.63 -14.70 -3.07
N GLY A 534 -18.18 -15.38 -2.07
CA GLY A 534 -19.32 -14.89 -1.31
C GLY A 534 -18.84 -13.92 -0.24
N LEU A 535 -19.39 -12.72 -0.22
CA LEU A 535 -19.06 -11.73 0.81
C LEU A 535 -20.19 -11.69 1.85
N ILE A 536 -19.91 -12.29 3.00
CA ILE A 536 -20.84 -12.39 4.12
C ILE A 536 -20.17 -11.71 5.31
N TRP A 537 -20.87 -10.80 5.97
CA TRP A 537 -20.46 -10.30 7.27
C TRP A 537 -20.69 -11.39 8.31
N ARG A 538 -19.64 -12.18 8.57
CA ARG A 538 -19.70 -13.31 9.49
C ARG A 538 -19.77 -12.81 10.92
N GLN A 539 -20.64 -13.42 11.71
CA GLN A 539 -20.86 -13.10 13.12
C GLN A 539 -19.88 -13.87 14.03
N ALA A 540 -19.55 -13.32 15.20
CA ALA A 540 -18.75 -14.02 16.22
C ALA A 540 -19.42 -15.32 16.70
N ALA A 541 -20.69 -15.22 17.07
CA ALA A 541 -21.52 -16.38 17.39
C ALA A 541 -21.82 -17.22 16.14
N ASP A 542 -22.12 -18.50 16.32
CA ASP A 542 -22.62 -19.33 15.23
C ASP A 542 -23.93 -18.74 14.68
N ALA A 543 -23.96 -18.53 13.37
CA ALA A 543 -25.10 -18.00 12.63
C ALA A 543 -25.53 -18.93 11.50
N GLY A 544 -25.10 -20.19 11.54
CA GLY A 544 -25.35 -21.18 10.50
C GLY A 544 -24.49 -20.97 9.26
N GLN A 545 -25.05 -21.33 8.10
CA GLN A 545 -24.33 -21.37 6.82
C GLN A 545 -25.15 -20.74 5.70
N ALA A 546 -24.47 -20.24 4.69
CA ALA A 546 -25.05 -19.94 3.39
C ALA A 546 -24.81 -21.11 2.44
N THR A 547 -25.86 -21.56 1.74
CA THR A 547 -25.75 -22.49 0.62
C THR A 547 -25.74 -21.70 -0.68
N TRP A 548 -24.68 -21.84 -1.45
CA TRP A 548 -24.53 -21.20 -2.76
C TRP A 548 -24.81 -22.22 -3.85
N GLU A 549 -25.67 -21.88 -4.79
CA GLU A 549 -26.05 -22.73 -5.92
C GLU A 549 -25.92 -21.94 -7.21
N VAL A 550 -25.25 -22.52 -8.21
CA VAL A 550 -25.11 -21.91 -9.53
C VAL A 550 -25.98 -22.67 -10.52
N PHE A 551 -26.80 -21.95 -11.27
CA PHE A 551 -27.74 -22.49 -12.24
C PHE A 551 -27.44 -22.00 -13.65
N ALA A 552 -27.44 -22.94 -14.60
CA ALA A 552 -27.51 -22.68 -16.04
C ALA A 552 -28.91 -23.05 -16.52
N GLY A 553 -29.78 -22.05 -16.64
CA GLY A 553 -31.23 -22.27 -16.83
C GLY A 553 -31.81 -23.04 -15.64
N ARG A 554 -32.37 -24.23 -15.88
CA ARG A 554 -32.95 -25.09 -14.82
C ARG A 554 -31.96 -26.08 -14.23
N LYS A 555 -30.75 -26.17 -14.76
CA LYS A 555 -29.75 -27.16 -14.34
C LYS A 555 -28.81 -26.54 -13.30
N THR A 556 -28.68 -27.17 -12.14
CA THR A 556 -27.61 -26.85 -11.18
C THR A 556 -26.25 -27.26 -11.77
N VAL A 557 -25.34 -26.30 -11.86
CA VAL A 557 -23.96 -26.49 -12.31
C VAL A 557 -23.12 -27.06 -11.17
N TRP A 558 -23.17 -26.40 -10.00
CA TRP A 558 -22.53 -26.84 -8.76
C TRP A 558 -23.16 -26.12 -7.56
N SER A 559 -22.85 -26.62 -6.36
CA SER A 559 -23.24 -26.00 -5.09
C SER A 559 -22.12 -26.11 -4.07
N THR A 560 -22.02 -25.12 -3.18
CA THR A 560 -21.08 -25.09 -2.05
C THR A 560 -21.75 -24.50 -0.81
N ARG A 561 -21.05 -24.52 0.33
CA ARG A 561 -21.50 -23.89 1.57
C ARG A 561 -20.39 -23.04 2.17
N THR A 562 -20.76 -21.91 2.74
CA THR A 562 -19.85 -21.04 3.50
C THR A 562 -20.43 -20.77 4.89
N PRO A 563 -19.60 -20.67 5.94
CA PRO A 563 -20.05 -20.24 7.25
C PRO A 563 -20.60 -18.80 7.20
N ALA A 564 -21.64 -18.57 7.99
CA ALA A 564 -22.24 -17.24 8.21
C ALA A 564 -21.91 -16.65 9.59
N GLY A 565 -21.32 -17.45 10.47
CA GLY A 565 -20.88 -17.03 11.79
C GLY A 565 -19.75 -17.90 12.31
N GLY A 566 -19.62 -17.96 13.64
CA GLY A 566 -18.64 -18.78 14.34
C GLY A 566 -17.20 -18.33 14.09
N THR A 567 -16.95 -17.01 14.02
CA THR A 567 -15.57 -16.51 13.98
C THR A 567 -14.89 -16.66 15.35
N GLY A 568 -15.67 -16.73 16.44
CA GLY A 568 -15.14 -16.80 17.80
C GLY A 568 -14.78 -15.42 18.33
N ASP A 569 -13.86 -15.37 19.29
CA ASP A 569 -13.43 -14.11 19.90
C ASP A 569 -12.62 -13.27 18.91
N ARG A 570 -12.89 -11.95 18.88
CA ARG A 570 -12.19 -10.99 18.02
C ARG A 570 -10.68 -10.93 18.27
N GLY A 571 -10.23 -11.26 19.49
CA GLY A 571 -8.80 -11.25 19.82
C GLY A 571 -8.16 -9.88 19.59
N LEU A 572 -7.28 -9.77 18.58
CA LEU A 572 -6.60 -8.53 18.19
C LEU A 572 -7.37 -7.68 17.16
N THR A 573 -8.46 -8.17 16.58
CA THR A 573 -9.24 -7.39 15.61
C THR A 573 -10.07 -6.31 16.30
N GLU A 574 -10.35 -5.22 15.58
CA GLU A 574 -11.05 -4.06 16.15
C GLU A 574 -12.55 -4.32 16.38
N ALA A 575 -13.16 -5.26 15.65
CA ALA A 575 -14.59 -5.55 15.69
C ALA A 575 -14.88 -7.05 15.75
N ASP A 576 -16.04 -7.39 16.32
CA ASP A 576 -16.52 -8.77 16.34
C ASP A 576 -16.96 -9.21 14.93
N GLY A 577 -16.50 -10.40 14.53
CA GLY A 577 -16.84 -10.97 13.23
C GLY A 577 -15.83 -10.63 12.14
N MET A 578 -16.12 -11.04 10.91
CA MET A 578 -15.22 -10.79 9.77
C MET A 578 -15.99 -10.48 8.48
N LEU A 579 -15.36 -9.74 7.58
CA LEU A 579 -15.85 -9.40 6.24
C LEU A 579 -14.77 -9.73 5.21
N VAL A 580 -14.47 -11.02 5.12
CA VAL A 580 -13.48 -11.58 4.18
C VAL A 580 -14.23 -12.30 3.04
N PRO A 581 -13.96 -11.99 1.76
CA PRO A 581 -14.54 -12.72 0.64
C PRO A 581 -14.18 -14.21 0.70
N GLN A 582 -15.20 -15.07 0.76
CA GLN A 582 -15.03 -16.51 0.90
C GLN A 582 -15.07 -17.19 -0.47
N LEU A 583 -13.99 -17.85 -0.87
CA LEU A 583 -13.92 -18.58 -2.13
C LEU A 583 -15.03 -19.65 -2.19
N LEU A 584 -15.95 -19.51 -3.14
CA LEU A 584 -17.04 -20.47 -3.36
C LEU A 584 -16.58 -21.67 -4.20
N GLY A 585 -15.50 -21.49 -4.96
CA GLY A 585 -14.96 -22.47 -5.90
C GLY A 585 -15.78 -22.56 -7.20
N GLY A 586 -15.48 -23.60 -7.99
CA GLY A 586 -16.19 -23.92 -9.24
C GLY A 586 -15.79 -23.05 -10.44
N ASP A 587 -15.31 -23.69 -11.51
CA ASP A 587 -15.16 -23.02 -12.81
C ASP A 587 -16.57 -22.63 -13.30
N LEU A 588 -16.87 -21.32 -13.40
CA LEU A 588 -18.11 -20.91 -14.05
C LEU A 588 -18.07 -21.30 -15.54
N PRO A 589 -19.13 -21.91 -16.08
CA PRO A 589 -19.26 -22.10 -17.52
C PRO A 589 -19.45 -20.75 -18.23
N ASP A 590 -19.27 -20.75 -19.54
CA ASP A 590 -19.57 -19.58 -20.36
C ASP A 590 -21.09 -19.41 -20.52
N GLY A 591 -21.58 -18.17 -20.43
CA GLY A 591 -22.99 -17.82 -20.65
C GLY A 591 -23.70 -17.31 -19.39
N PRO A 592 -24.99 -16.94 -19.51
CA PRO A 592 -25.75 -16.39 -18.40
C PRO A 592 -26.03 -17.44 -17.33
N LEU A 593 -25.77 -17.08 -16.08
CA LEU A 593 -25.95 -17.90 -14.90
C LEU A 593 -26.76 -17.18 -13.85
N VAL A 594 -27.46 -17.95 -13.02
CA VAL A 594 -28.06 -17.45 -11.78
C VAL A 594 -27.30 -18.04 -10.62
N VAL A 595 -26.82 -17.19 -9.71
CA VAL A 595 -26.20 -17.62 -8.45
C VAL A 595 -27.18 -17.33 -7.34
N ARG A 596 -27.63 -18.38 -6.63
CA ARG A 596 -28.51 -18.25 -5.48
C ARG A 596 -27.73 -18.46 -4.20
N CYS A 597 -27.83 -17.51 -3.26
CA CYS A 597 -27.42 -17.66 -1.87
C CYS A 597 -28.66 -17.94 -1.03
N THR A 598 -28.80 -19.16 -0.50
CA THR A 598 -29.89 -19.55 0.41
C THR A 598 -29.37 -19.65 1.83
N SER A 599 -30.01 -18.96 2.77
CA SER A 599 -29.65 -19.01 4.18
C SER A 599 -30.10 -20.31 4.85
N ARG A 600 -29.21 -20.89 5.67
CA ARG A 600 -29.50 -21.99 6.62
C ARG A 600 -29.37 -21.51 8.06
N GLY A 601 -29.50 -20.22 8.31
CA GLY A 601 -29.30 -19.56 9.60
C GLY A 601 -29.65 -18.07 9.53
N ASP A 602 -28.80 -17.20 10.08
CA ASP A 602 -28.94 -15.74 10.01
C ASP A 602 -27.77 -15.17 9.19
N VAL A 603 -27.91 -15.21 7.87
CA VAL A 603 -26.87 -14.77 6.94
C VAL A 603 -26.97 -13.26 6.74
N ARG A 604 -25.87 -12.55 6.95
CA ARG A 604 -25.70 -11.13 6.60
C ARG A 604 -24.90 -11.04 5.28
N LEU A 605 -25.62 -11.12 4.17
CA LEU A 605 -25.05 -11.15 2.83
C LEU A 605 -24.75 -9.74 2.35
N ASP A 606 -23.49 -9.41 2.11
CA ASP A 606 -23.07 -8.10 1.62
C ASP A 606 -23.07 -8.07 0.09
N ALA A 607 -22.38 -9.04 -0.54
CA ALA A 607 -22.24 -9.06 -1.98
C ALA A 607 -21.83 -10.44 -2.53
N LEU A 608 -21.93 -10.58 -3.85
CA LEU A 608 -21.21 -11.60 -4.61
C LEU A 608 -20.05 -10.95 -5.37
N VAL A 609 -18.83 -11.39 -5.08
CA VAL A 609 -17.60 -10.88 -5.71
C VAL A 609 -17.17 -11.84 -6.81
N ILE A 610 -16.91 -11.31 -7.99
CA ILE A 610 -16.54 -12.06 -9.19
C ILE A 610 -15.12 -11.67 -9.56
N GLN A 611 -14.21 -12.64 -9.46
CA GLN A 611 -12.87 -12.52 -10.04
C GLN A 611 -12.92 -13.07 -11.47
N PRO A 612 -12.56 -12.27 -12.50
CA PRO A 612 -12.42 -12.79 -13.86
C PRO A 612 -11.43 -13.95 -13.88
N ARG A 613 -11.75 -14.99 -14.66
CA ARG A 613 -10.83 -16.14 -14.81
C ARG A 613 -9.45 -15.68 -15.29
N VAL A 614 -9.44 -14.75 -16.24
CA VAL A 614 -8.26 -14.00 -16.66
C VAL A 614 -8.55 -12.52 -16.46
N ALA A 615 -8.00 -11.94 -15.41
CA ALA A 615 -8.03 -10.50 -15.18
C ALA A 615 -7.04 -9.82 -16.13
N THR A 616 -7.37 -8.63 -16.62
CA THR A 616 -6.57 -7.95 -17.65
C THR A 616 -6.38 -6.47 -17.41
N ALA A 617 -5.25 -5.93 -17.88
CA ALA A 617 -5.00 -4.50 -18.00
C ALA A 617 -4.34 -4.21 -19.35
N VAL A 618 -4.89 -3.26 -20.10
CA VAL A 618 -4.40 -2.83 -21.42
C VAL A 618 -3.83 -1.43 -21.28
N TYR A 619 -2.55 -1.29 -21.61
CA TYR A 619 -1.80 -0.04 -21.51
C TYR A 619 -1.54 0.52 -22.91
N ALA A 620 -1.76 1.82 -23.09
CA ALA A 620 -1.23 2.53 -24.24
C ALA A 620 0.28 2.70 -24.05
N THR A 621 1.06 2.48 -25.11
CA THR A 621 2.49 2.78 -25.10
C THR A 621 2.87 3.70 -26.25
N LYS A 622 4.06 4.31 -26.18
CA LYS A 622 4.61 5.18 -27.23
C LYS A 622 4.61 4.55 -28.63
N THR A 623 4.70 3.22 -28.72
CA THR A 623 4.81 2.48 -29.99
C THR A 623 3.67 1.50 -30.25
N GLY A 624 2.70 1.38 -29.33
CA GLY A 624 1.65 0.37 -29.46
C GLY A 624 0.86 0.16 -28.17
N SER A 625 0.80 -1.08 -27.69
CA SER A 625 0.07 -1.43 -26.47
C SER A 625 0.77 -2.53 -25.71
N ALA A 626 0.73 -2.46 -24.38
CA ALA A 626 1.10 -3.58 -23.51
C ALA A 626 -0.16 -4.17 -22.91
N VAL A 627 -0.20 -5.49 -22.71
CA VAL A 627 -1.34 -6.16 -22.06
C VAL A 627 -0.83 -7.09 -20.99
N LEU A 628 -1.39 -6.94 -19.79
CA LEU A 628 -1.27 -7.90 -18.70
C LEU A 628 -2.48 -8.84 -18.74
N TYR A 629 -2.22 -10.13 -18.67
CA TYR A 629 -3.20 -11.19 -18.43
C TYR A 629 -2.83 -11.93 -17.16
N ALA A 630 -3.68 -11.91 -16.15
CA ALA A 630 -3.46 -12.57 -14.86
C ALA A 630 -4.52 -13.65 -14.66
N ASN A 631 -4.10 -14.91 -14.55
CA ASN A 631 -5.03 -16.03 -14.45
C ASN A 631 -5.29 -16.35 -12.99
N GLY A 632 -6.54 -16.21 -12.54
CA GLY A 632 -6.94 -16.61 -11.19
C GLY A 632 -7.15 -18.12 -11.04
N ALA A 633 -7.31 -18.85 -12.14
CA ALA A 633 -7.63 -20.28 -12.10
C ALA A 633 -6.38 -21.17 -12.09
N ARG A 634 -6.52 -22.37 -11.52
CA ARG A 634 -5.43 -23.38 -11.44
C ARG A 634 -4.99 -23.93 -12.79
N LYS A 635 -5.87 -23.87 -13.79
CA LYS A 635 -5.62 -24.42 -15.13
C LYS A 635 -5.16 -23.32 -16.08
N ASP A 636 -4.28 -23.66 -17.01
CA ASP A 636 -3.91 -22.80 -18.13
C ASP A 636 -5.14 -22.36 -18.92
N GLN A 637 -5.18 -21.09 -19.30
CA GLN A 637 -6.22 -20.49 -20.14
C GLN A 637 -5.67 -20.13 -21.52
N ARG A 638 -6.54 -20.13 -22.53
CA ARG A 638 -6.25 -19.62 -23.88
C ARG A 638 -7.29 -18.57 -24.25
N VAL A 639 -6.89 -17.31 -24.22
CA VAL A 639 -7.77 -16.17 -24.49
C VAL A 639 -7.43 -15.50 -25.82
N SER A 640 -8.38 -14.77 -26.38
CA SER A 640 -8.12 -13.93 -27.54
C SER A 640 -7.15 -12.81 -27.17
N PRO A 641 -6.21 -12.44 -28.07
CA PRO A 641 -5.38 -11.26 -27.85
C PRO A 641 -6.27 -10.00 -27.78
N LEU A 642 -5.92 -9.09 -26.86
CA LEU A 642 -6.62 -7.81 -26.66
C LEU A 642 -5.92 -6.66 -27.42
N ALA A 643 -4.67 -6.88 -27.82
CA ALA A 643 -3.92 -6.01 -28.70
C ALA A 643 -2.93 -6.85 -29.54
N PRO A 644 -2.49 -6.36 -30.70
CA PRO A 644 -1.36 -6.94 -31.42
C PRO A 644 -0.11 -6.91 -30.53
N GLY A 645 0.68 -7.97 -30.54
CA GLY A 645 1.92 -8.02 -29.79
C GLY A 645 2.48 -9.42 -29.65
N ALA A 646 3.76 -9.48 -29.29
CA ALA A 646 4.41 -10.72 -28.85
C ALA A 646 4.66 -10.63 -27.35
N GLY A 647 4.93 -11.75 -26.70
CA GLY A 647 5.02 -11.75 -25.25
C GLY A 647 5.52 -13.05 -24.66
N ARG A 648 5.57 -13.08 -23.34
CA ARG A 648 6.00 -14.25 -22.57
C ARG A 648 4.96 -14.61 -21.53
N ALA A 649 4.80 -15.90 -21.32
CA ALA A 649 3.97 -16.44 -20.25
C ALA A 649 4.87 -16.79 -19.05
N TYR A 650 4.41 -16.49 -17.85
CA TYR A 650 5.13 -16.67 -16.60
C TYR A 650 4.30 -17.47 -15.61
N GLU A 651 4.96 -18.30 -14.79
CA GLU A 651 4.34 -18.87 -13.59
C GLU A 651 4.16 -17.76 -12.52
N ALA A 652 3.44 -18.07 -11.45
CA ALA A 652 3.21 -17.13 -10.34
C ALA A 652 4.51 -16.64 -9.67
N ASP A 653 5.61 -17.41 -9.75
CA ASP A 653 6.90 -16.98 -9.23
C ASP A 653 7.68 -16.03 -10.16
N GLY A 654 7.11 -15.72 -11.34
CA GLY A 654 7.73 -14.93 -12.39
C GLY A 654 8.69 -15.71 -13.29
N SER A 655 8.85 -17.03 -13.10
CA SER A 655 9.67 -17.85 -13.98
C SER A 655 9.01 -17.98 -15.36
N GLN A 656 9.79 -17.79 -16.42
CA GLN A 656 9.26 -17.82 -17.78
C GLN A 656 8.94 -19.24 -18.24
N ARG A 657 7.78 -19.42 -18.90
CA ARG A 657 7.32 -20.69 -19.48
C ARG A 657 6.81 -20.53 -20.90
N GLY A 658 7.69 -20.05 -21.77
CA GLY A 658 7.47 -19.98 -23.23
C GLY A 658 6.91 -18.65 -23.71
N GLN A 659 6.53 -18.63 -24.99
CA GLN A 659 5.95 -17.46 -25.67
C GLN A 659 4.45 -17.34 -25.36
N ALA A 660 3.94 -16.11 -25.34
CA ALA A 660 2.54 -15.81 -25.07
C ALA A 660 1.61 -16.34 -26.18
N ALA A 661 2.01 -16.20 -27.45
CA ALA A 661 1.18 -16.54 -28.60
C ALA A 661 1.44 -17.98 -29.08
N GLN A 662 0.37 -18.80 -29.14
CA GLN A 662 0.40 -20.10 -29.80
C GLN A 662 -0.93 -20.35 -30.53
N GLY A 663 -0.90 -20.31 -31.87
CA GLY A 663 -2.08 -20.57 -32.72
C GLY A 663 -3.14 -19.46 -32.67
N GLY A 664 -2.72 -18.18 -32.65
CA GLY A 664 -3.63 -17.02 -32.67
C GLY A 664 -4.30 -16.69 -31.34
N LYS A 665 -3.96 -17.40 -30.25
CA LYS A 665 -4.45 -17.14 -28.88
C LYS A 665 -3.28 -16.84 -27.93
N VAL A 666 -3.57 -16.11 -26.86
CA VAL A 666 -2.67 -15.86 -25.74
C VAL A 666 -2.84 -16.98 -24.71
N ARG A 667 -1.76 -17.70 -24.42
CA ARG A 667 -1.70 -18.70 -23.33
C ARG A 667 -1.39 -17.98 -22.02
N VAL A 668 -2.21 -18.17 -21.00
CA VAL A 668 -1.98 -17.68 -19.64
C VAL A 668 -1.85 -18.86 -18.71
N ARG A 669 -0.72 -18.97 -17.99
CA ARG A 669 -0.44 -20.10 -17.09
C ARG A 669 -1.42 -20.14 -15.94
N GLY A 670 -1.78 -21.33 -15.46
CA GLY A 670 -2.55 -21.49 -14.22
C GLY A 670 -1.94 -20.70 -13.08
N GLU A 671 -2.72 -19.85 -12.41
CA GLU A 671 -2.31 -18.98 -11.30
C GLU A 671 -1.18 -17.97 -11.61
N GLY A 672 -0.66 -17.98 -12.84
CA GLY A 672 0.42 -17.12 -13.30
C GLY A 672 -0.11 -15.96 -14.12
N PHE A 673 0.79 -15.38 -14.91
CA PHE A 673 0.47 -14.21 -15.73
C PHE A 673 1.17 -14.26 -17.08
N THR A 674 0.74 -13.39 -17.99
CA THR A 674 1.29 -13.28 -19.34
C THR A 674 1.29 -11.83 -19.74
N ILE A 675 2.37 -11.38 -20.36
CA ILE A 675 2.53 -9.99 -20.78
C ILE A 675 2.87 -9.97 -22.26
N THR A 676 2.08 -9.23 -23.04
CA THR A 676 2.30 -8.98 -24.47
C THR A 676 2.56 -7.50 -24.72
N ARG A 677 3.40 -7.17 -25.72
CA ARG A 677 3.77 -5.79 -26.10
C ARG A 677 3.97 -5.66 -27.60
#